data_AF-A0A6N7QAE6-F1
#
_entry.id   AF-A0A6N7QAE6-F1
#
_cell.length_a   1.000
_cell.length_b   1.000
_cell.length_c   1.000
_cell.angle_alpha   90.00
_cell.angle_beta   90.00
_cell.angle_gamma   90.00
#
_symmetry.space_group_name_H-M   'P 1'
#
loop_
_entity.id
_entity.type
_entity.pdbx_description
1 polymer ?
#
loop_
_entity_poly.entity_id
_entity_poly.type
_entity_poly.pdbx_seq_one_letter_code
_entity_poly.pdbx_strand_id
1 'polypeptide(L)'
;MSHLPDSGRRRALRLLAGTSLLPLGSLSAAALASDPAAARLPPPPRPGRPPRPRVRAVSFDGMEAPSLAEPAAMATTSVRSHVEVILHDGSRQRYALAYRPFFLTGDQVPDGAGGSVLAGGYYDIHNRPILDRSVPGSERPFFSDCPDGSSLLTLPHAHVPGVRGNTVFAVVQFEYTTRDLAGNGTYRQLPAPIAVLTLDQDPRSGHLRLVKYHNVDTSAVHGLWTTCGASLSPWNTHLSSEEYEPDAASIAGNTQFQRFSEHLYGDPTRANPYHYGHLPEVTVHADGSGSIRKHYCLGRISHELVQVMPDRRTVLMGDDASNGGLFLFVADRECDLSSGTLYVAKWRQRSASGPGAATLEWIRLGSASSDEIEAMADVLRIGDIMDVATRDPGDPSYTRIPYSGGFNWVRLRPGMEQAAAFLETHRYAALVGGSLGFTKMEGTTVDTRDRIAYSAMSYIQGSMLDGSGDIRVQGPTAGAIYALPLRGGQRDHLGQPIRSEWVPVSMSAPPALTGRDLPAADALGNLADPERIANPDNIKFSQRLRTLFIGEDSAMHVNNFLWAYNVDTGKLSRLLSVPAGAESTGLHAVDEIHGWTYVMSNFQHPGDWESPLHDKVKAQLDPLVRANYKDRYGAAVGYLTGDPVGLRLDDV
;
A
#
# COMPACT_ATOMS: atom_id res chain seq x y z
N MET A 1 33.18 4.43 -53.54
CA MET A 1 34.08 5.23 -54.38
C MET A 1 33.83 6.70 -54.09
N SER A 2 34.91 7.48 -54.06
CA SER A 2 35.03 8.95 -54.20
C SER A 2 34.43 9.89 -53.14
N HIS A 3 35.35 10.41 -52.30
CA HIS A 3 35.68 11.83 -52.06
C HIS A 3 34.64 12.85 -51.50
N LEU A 4 34.94 13.32 -50.28
CA LEU A 4 35.06 14.71 -49.76
C LEU A 4 35.25 15.84 -50.82
N PRO A 5 35.20 17.17 -50.50
CA PRO A 5 34.75 17.88 -49.28
C PRO A 5 33.94 19.20 -49.50
N ASP A 6 33.41 19.72 -48.38
CA ASP A 6 33.28 21.12 -47.89
C ASP A 6 32.58 22.29 -48.64
N SER A 7 31.69 22.91 -47.87
CA SER A 7 31.27 24.32 -47.76
C SER A 7 30.35 25.01 -48.79
N GLY A 8 29.25 25.59 -48.25
CA GLY A 8 28.81 26.95 -48.61
C GLY A 8 27.33 27.16 -48.97
N ARG A 9 26.62 28.00 -48.18
CA ARG A 9 25.66 29.06 -48.62
C ARG A 9 25.10 29.84 -47.41
N ARG A 10 25.52 31.12 -47.22
CA ARG A 10 24.84 32.42 -47.52
C ARG A 10 24.08 33.02 -46.32
N ARG A 11 24.51 34.18 -45.77
CA ARG A 11 24.05 35.61 -46.01
C ARG A 11 22.57 35.85 -45.65
N ALA A 12 22.08 36.94 -45.05
CA ALA A 12 22.59 38.18 -44.41
C ALA A 12 21.36 39.04 -43.93
N LEU A 13 21.59 40.01 -43.01
CA LEU A 13 20.80 41.26 -42.68
C LEU A 13 19.46 41.12 -41.90
N ARG A 14 19.03 41.94 -40.91
CA ARG A 14 19.27 43.35 -40.43
C ARG A 14 18.78 43.49 -38.94
N LEU A 15 19.53 44.15 -38.02
CA LEU A 15 19.32 45.49 -37.38
C LEU A 15 18.04 45.67 -36.51
N LEU A 16 18.09 46.04 -35.20
CA LEU A 16 18.35 47.37 -34.57
C LEU A 16 18.54 47.21 -33.03
N ALA A 17 19.62 47.72 -32.40
CA ALA A 17 19.82 49.04 -31.72
C ALA A 17 19.32 49.11 -30.25
N GLY A 18 20.00 49.71 -29.26
CA GLY A 18 21.23 50.52 -29.19
C GLY A 18 21.77 50.60 -27.73
N THR A 19 23.09 50.65 -27.52
CA THR A 19 23.94 51.85 -27.22
C THR A 19 23.71 52.46 -25.84
N SER A 20 24.69 52.56 -24.94
CA SER A 20 25.81 53.55 -24.92
C SER A 20 26.53 53.35 -23.56
N LEU A 21 27.77 53.74 -23.23
CA LEU A 21 28.95 54.36 -23.84
C LEU A 21 30.01 54.39 -22.69
N LEU A 22 31.28 54.12 -23.03
CA LEU A 22 32.52 54.38 -22.27
C LEU A 22 32.71 55.91 -22.03
N PRO A 23 33.60 56.42 -21.13
CA PRO A 23 35.09 56.36 -21.25
C PRO A 23 35.86 56.18 -19.92
N LEU A 24 36.93 55.38 -19.89
CA LEU A 24 38.36 55.74 -20.08
C LEU A 24 38.91 56.78 -19.08
N GLY A 25 39.72 56.28 -18.14
CA GLY A 25 40.77 57.01 -17.43
C GLY A 25 42.01 56.11 -17.37
N SER A 26 43.15 56.64 -17.82
CA SER A 26 44.40 55.96 -18.15
C SER A 26 45.53 56.31 -17.17
N LEU A 27 46.53 55.40 -17.05
CA LEU A 27 47.92 55.62 -16.58
C LEU A 27 48.11 55.74 -15.04
N SER A 28 49.02 55.09 -14.32
CA SER A 28 50.24 54.31 -14.63
C SER A 28 50.72 53.51 -13.40
N ALA A 29 51.36 52.36 -13.67
CA ALA A 29 52.50 51.73 -13.00
C ALA A 29 52.60 51.70 -11.45
N ALA A 30 52.62 50.49 -10.86
CA ALA A 30 53.86 49.80 -10.49
C ALA A 30 53.56 48.43 -9.83
N ALA A 31 54.49 47.52 -10.03
CA ALA A 31 54.47 46.10 -9.67
C ALA A 31 54.14 45.80 -8.20
N LEU A 32 53.49 44.65 -7.97
CA LEU A 32 54.02 43.56 -7.14
C LEU A 32 53.20 42.28 -7.40
N ALA A 33 53.92 41.17 -7.52
CA ALA A 33 53.48 39.89 -8.03
C ALA A 33 52.72 39.05 -6.98
N SER A 34 51.61 38.41 -7.41
CA SER A 34 51.26 37.00 -7.13
C SER A 34 49.77 36.75 -7.43
N ASP A 35 49.45 35.94 -8.44
CA ASP A 35 48.19 35.16 -8.48
C ASP A 35 48.27 34.04 -9.55
N PRO A 36 47.43 32.99 -9.52
CA PRO A 36 47.86 31.61 -9.44
C PRO A 36 47.63 30.85 -10.74
N ALA A 37 48.25 29.68 -10.84
CA ALA A 37 47.92 28.72 -11.88
C ALA A 37 46.45 28.31 -11.76
N ALA A 38 45.63 28.69 -12.74
CA ALA A 38 44.28 28.17 -12.92
C ALA A 38 44.37 26.66 -13.21
N ALA A 39 44.09 25.84 -12.20
CA ALA A 39 43.88 24.41 -12.38
C ALA A 39 42.59 24.21 -13.18
N ARG A 40 42.72 23.75 -14.44
CA ARG A 40 41.61 23.25 -15.23
C ARG A 40 40.99 22.06 -14.50
N LEU A 41 39.76 22.22 -14.03
CA LEU A 41 38.94 21.10 -13.57
C LEU A 41 38.73 20.12 -14.73
N PRO A 42 38.89 18.80 -14.51
CA PRO A 42 38.58 17.80 -15.52
C PRO A 42 37.09 17.86 -15.87
N PRO A 43 36.70 17.56 -17.13
CA PRO A 43 35.29 17.49 -17.49
C PRO A 43 34.58 16.44 -16.63
N PRO A 44 33.29 16.65 -16.28
CA PRO A 44 32.52 15.67 -15.54
C PRO A 44 32.55 14.33 -16.29
N PRO A 45 32.63 13.19 -15.58
CA PRO A 45 32.57 11.89 -16.21
C PRO A 45 31.29 11.80 -17.04
N ARG A 46 31.42 11.35 -18.30
CA ARG A 46 30.25 11.07 -19.12
C ARG A 46 29.38 10.05 -18.36
N PRO A 47 28.06 10.25 -18.27
CA PRO A 47 27.19 9.21 -17.73
C PRO A 47 27.44 7.95 -18.56
N GLY A 48 27.79 6.86 -17.88
CA GLY A 48 27.89 5.55 -18.50
C GLY A 48 26.60 5.28 -19.26
N ARG A 49 26.71 4.66 -20.44
CA ARG A 49 25.53 4.19 -21.18
C ARG A 49 24.74 3.28 -20.23
N PRO A 50 23.44 3.52 -20.00
CA PRO A 50 22.66 2.62 -19.15
C PRO A 50 22.75 1.20 -19.73
N PRO A 51 22.90 0.17 -18.89
CA PRO A 51 22.88 -1.22 -19.35
C PRO A 51 21.62 -1.42 -20.19
N ARG A 52 21.77 -2.13 -21.33
CA ARG A 52 20.61 -2.46 -22.16
C ARG A 52 19.83 -3.57 -21.45
N PRO A 53 18.49 -3.48 -21.37
CA PRO A 53 17.69 -4.57 -20.85
C PRO A 53 18.02 -5.85 -21.60
N ARG A 54 18.41 -6.89 -20.88
CA ARG A 54 18.64 -8.21 -21.49
C ARG A 54 17.32 -8.96 -21.64
N VAL A 55 16.40 -8.72 -20.71
CA VAL A 55 15.07 -9.33 -20.65
C VAL A 55 14.13 -8.71 -21.67
N ARG A 56 13.58 -9.57 -22.54
CA ARG A 56 12.52 -9.23 -23.48
C ARG A 56 11.14 -9.44 -22.85
N ALA A 57 10.98 -10.52 -22.11
CA ALA A 57 9.72 -10.90 -21.47
C ALA A 57 9.98 -11.87 -20.31
N VAL A 58 9.00 -12.01 -19.43
CA VAL A 58 8.95 -13.08 -18.43
C VAL A 58 7.65 -13.87 -18.58
N SER A 59 7.71 -15.15 -18.20
CA SER A 59 6.53 -16.00 -18.04
C SER A 59 6.64 -16.69 -16.69
N PHE A 60 5.55 -16.69 -15.93
CA PHE A 60 5.45 -17.49 -14.73
C PHE A 60 4.83 -18.84 -15.07
N ASP A 61 5.48 -19.92 -14.66
CA ASP A 61 4.88 -21.24 -14.64
C ASP A 61 4.37 -21.47 -13.23
N GLY A 62 3.05 -21.38 -13.07
CA GLY A 62 2.40 -21.46 -11.78
C GLY A 62 2.48 -22.85 -11.13
N MET A 63 1.94 -22.94 -9.94
CA MET A 63 1.75 -24.19 -9.20
C MET A 63 0.27 -24.54 -9.06
N GLU A 64 -0.04 -25.82 -8.87
CA GLU A 64 -1.38 -26.29 -8.44
C GLU A 64 -1.69 -25.83 -7.00
N ALA A 65 -2.97 -25.73 -6.66
CA ALA A 65 -3.40 -25.50 -5.29
C ALA A 65 -3.04 -26.71 -4.41
N PRO A 66 -2.52 -26.52 -3.18
CA PRO A 66 -2.30 -27.60 -2.23
C PRO A 66 -3.59 -28.37 -1.89
N SER A 67 -3.46 -29.63 -1.45
CA SER A 67 -4.60 -30.47 -1.08
C SER A 67 -4.29 -31.39 0.08
N LEU A 68 -5.30 -32.06 0.63
CA LEU A 68 -5.15 -33.03 1.72
C LEU A 68 -4.33 -34.28 1.36
N ALA A 69 -3.94 -34.46 0.09
CA ALA A 69 -2.90 -35.44 -0.26
C ALA A 69 -1.53 -35.09 0.35
N GLU A 70 -1.29 -33.81 0.65
CA GLU A 70 -0.09 -33.30 1.31
C GLU A 70 -0.45 -32.19 2.31
N PRO A 71 -1.02 -32.53 3.48
CA PRO A 71 -1.55 -31.55 4.44
C PRO A 71 -0.50 -30.56 4.95
N ALA A 72 0.77 -30.97 5.02
CA ALA A 72 1.86 -30.09 5.41
C ALA A 72 2.02 -28.89 4.46
N ALA A 73 1.76 -29.06 3.16
CA ALA A 73 1.80 -27.99 2.18
C ALA A 73 0.63 -27.00 2.33
N MET A 74 -0.52 -27.45 2.84
CA MET A 74 -1.65 -26.57 3.20
C MET A 74 -1.42 -25.82 4.52
N ALA A 75 -0.58 -26.36 5.42
CA ALA A 75 -0.30 -25.78 6.73
C ALA A 75 1.01 -24.96 6.79
N THR A 76 1.62 -24.67 5.64
CA THR A 76 2.84 -23.87 5.51
C THR A 76 2.79 -22.99 4.27
N THR A 77 3.68 -21.99 4.17
CA THR A 77 3.91 -21.27 2.92
C THR A 77 4.53 -22.20 1.88
N SER A 78 3.78 -22.51 0.83
CA SER A 78 4.19 -23.45 -0.23
C SER A 78 4.50 -22.73 -1.54
N VAL A 79 5.65 -23.07 -2.14
CA VAL A 79 6.07 -22.56 -3.45
C VAL A 79 6.56 -23.71 -4.32
N ARG A 80 5.96 -23.85 -5.51
CA ARG A 80 6.36 -24.82 -6.55
C ARG A 80 6.40 -24.19 -7.95
N SER A 81 6.22 -22.87 -8.00
CA SER A 81 6.20 -22.09 -9.22
C SER A 81 7.62 -21.79 -9.71
N HIS A 82 7.71 -21.41 -10.98
CA HIS A 82 8.94 -21.02 -11.62
C HIS A 82 8.74 -19.71 -12.38
N VAL A 83 9.83 -18.96 -12.57
CA VAL A 83 9.86 -17.86 -13.54
C VAL A 83 10.80 -18.23 -14.68
N GLU A 84 10.29 -18.11 -15.90
CA GLU A 84 11.07 -18.18 -17.12
C GLU A 84 11.34 -16.76 -17.63
N VAL A 85 12.61 -16.41 -17.73
CA VAL A 85 13.09 -15.14 -18.28
C VAL A 85 13.54 -15.37 -19.71
N ILE A 86 12.96 -14.62 -20.62
CA ILE A 86 13.24 -14.71 -22.05
C ILE A 86 14.05 -13.47 -22.44
N LEU A 87 15.25 -13.70 -22.93
CA LEU A 87 16.18 -12.65 -23.31
C LEU A 87 15.96 -12.18 -24.76
N HIS A 88 16.52 -11.03 -25.12
CA HIS A 88 16.38 -10.46 -26.47
C HIS A 88 17.00 -11.32 -27.58
N ASP A 89 18.02 -12.12 -27.26
CA ASP A 89 18.62 -13.11 -28.19
C ASP A 89 17.79 -14.40 -28.32
N GLY A 90 16.66 -14.49 -27.59
CA GLY A 90 15.76 -15.63 -27.58
C GLY A 90 16.15 -16.74 -26.60
N SER A 91 17.30 -16.64 -25.92
CA SER A 91 17.68 -17.57 -24.86
C SER A 91 16.73 -17.46 -23.67
N ARG A 92 16.58 -18.57 -22.93
CA ARG A 92 15.65 -18.71 -21.81
C ARG A 92 16.39 -19.14 -20.57
N GLN A 93 16.06 -18.52 -19.45
CA GLN A 93 16.57 -18.87 -18.13
C GLN A 93 15.39 -19.18 -17.23
N ARG A 94 15.43 -20.34 -16.58
CA ARG A 94 14.35 -20.78 -15.68
C ARG A 94 14.86 -20.80 -14.25
N TYR A 95 14.11 -20.17 -13.36
CA TYR A 95 14.40 -20.10 -11.93
C TYR A 95 13.25 -20.76 -11.19
N ALA A 96 13.54 -21.70 -10.29
CA ALA A 96 12.58 -22.11 -9.28
C ALA A 96 12.36 -20.94 -8.33
N LEU A 97 11.12 -20.63 -8.00
CA LEU A 97 10.81 -19.62 -6.99
C LEU A 97 10.81 -20.26 -5.61
N ALA A 98 11.25 -19.50 -4.60
CA ALA A 98 11.24 -19.94 -3.22
C ALA A 98 10.89 -18.78 -2.28
N TYR A 99 10.17 -19.12 -1.21
CA TYR A 99 9.89 -18.21 -0.12
C TYR A 99 11.05 -18.16 0.88
N ARG A 100 11.43 -16.97 1.31
CA ARG A 100 12.52 -16.70 2.26
C ARG A 100 11.99 -15.80 3.38
N PRO A 101 11.72 -16.33 4.59
CA PRO A 101 11.34 -15.50 5.72
C PRO A 101 12.56 -14.77 6.30
N PHE A 102 12.35 -13.55 6.79
CA PHE A 102 13.31 -12.86 7.66
C PHE A 102 13.23 -13.36 9.10
N PHE A 103 12.00 -13.57 9.59
CA PHE A 103 11.66 -14.03 10.93
C PHE A 103 10.19 -14.48 10.99
N LEU A 104 9.80 -15.13 12.10
CA LEU A 104 8.42 -15.21 12.53
C LEU A 104 8.16 -14.14 13.60
N THR A 105 7.00 -13.49 13.57
CA THR A 105 6.63 -12.54 14.64
C THR A 105 6.63 -13.26 16.00
N GLY A 106 7.06 -12.53 17.04
CA GLY A 106 7.35 -13.11 18.34
C GLY A 106 8.72 -13.78 18.48
N ASP A 107 9.56 -13.78 17.44
CA ASP A 107 10.99 -14.09 17.58
C ASP A 107 11.73 -12.93 18.27
N GLN A 108 12.78 -13.28 19.01
CA GLN A 108 13.79 -12.32 19.44
C GLN A 108 14.79 -12.11 18.30
N VAL A 109 14.81 -10.91 17.74
CA VAL A 109 15.64 -10.55 16.59
C VAL A 109 16.70 -9.51 16.97
N PRO A 110 17.82 -9.38 16.24
CA PRO A 110 18.88 -8.45 16.61
C PRO A 110 18.43 -6.99 16.62
N ASP A 111 18.81 -6.24 17.66
CA ASP A 111 18.56 -4.78 17.77
C ASP A 111 19.63 -3.91 17.09
N GLY A 112 20.72 -4.53 16.61
CA GLY A 112 21.88 -3.85 16.03
C GLY A 112 22.84 -3.21 17.05
N ALA A 113 22.56 -3.32 18.34
CA ALA A 113 23.38 -2.83 19.47
C ALA A 113 23.98 -3.98 20.31
N GLY A 114 23.81 -5.23 19.87
CA GLY A 114 24.31 -6.44 20.54
C GLY A 114 23.29 -7.13 21.44
N GLY A 115 22.06 -6.61 21.50
CA GLY A 115 20.91 -7.21 22.18
C GLY A 115 19.89 -7.78 21.20
N SER A 116 18.67 -7.98 21.71
CA SER A 116 17.53 -8.44 20.92
C SER A 116 16.27 -7.63 21.21
N VAL A 117 15.35 -7.63 20.26
CA VAL A 117 14.03 -7.02 20.34
C VAL A 117 12.98 -8.01 19.84
N LEU A 118 11.78 -7.95 20.41
CA LEU A 118 10.66 -8.80 20.01
C LEU A 118 10.08 -8.31 18.67
N ALA A 119 10.12 -9.14 17.64
CA ALA A 119 9.56 -8.82 16.33
C ALA A 119 8.04 -8.72 16.38
N GLY A 120 7.49 -7.62 15.87
CA GLY A 120 6.04 -7.33 15.87
C GLY A 120 5.48 -6.96 17.24
N GLY A 121 6.34 -6.59 18.20
CA GLY A 121 5.92 -6.24 19.57
C GLY A 121 5.14 -4.92 19.65
N TYR A 122 4.20 -4.85 20.59
CA TYR A 122 3.37 -3.66 20.83
C TYR A 122 3.94 -2.74 21.90
N TYR A 123 3.84 -1.44 21.68
CA TYR A 123 4.36 -0.39 22.58
C TYR A 123 3.30 0.69 22.85
N ASP A 124 3.29 1.20 24.07
CA ASP A 124 2.44 2.33 24.47
C ASP A 124 3.00 3.67 23.98
N ILE A 125 2.29 4.78 24.26
CA ILE A 125 2.70 6.13 23.84
C ILE A 125 4.03 6.60 24.47
N HIS A 126 4.53 5.88 25.48
CA HIS A 126 5.80 6.14 26.16
C HIS A 126 6.90 5.16 25.70
N ASN A 127 6.66 4.44 24.60
CA ASN A 127 7.56 3.43 24.04
C ASN A 127 7.89 2.30 25.02
N ARG A 128 6.94 1.93 25.89
CA ARG A 128 7.07 0.78 26.80
C ARG A 128 6.29 -0.42 26.24
N PRO A 129 6.82 -1.66 26.33
CA PRO A 129 6.09 -2.84 25.87
C PRO A 129 4.73 -2.99 26.56
N ILE A 130 3.69 -3.24 25.76
CA ILE A 130 2.35 -3.56 26.27
C ILE A 130 2.33 -5.05 26.63
N LEU A 131 1.99 -5.37 27.87
CA LEU A 131 1.98 -6.75 28.36
C LEU A 131 0.57 -7.35 28.27
N ASP A 132 0.49 -8.54 27.69
CA ASP A 132 -0.66 -9.42 27.81
C ASP A 132 -0.69 -10.04 29.21
N ARG A 133 -1.75 -9.72 29.95
CA ARG A 133 -1.99 -10.16 31.32
C ARG A 133 -3.27 -10.99 31.45
N SER A 134 -3.82 -11.45 30.32
CA SER A 134 -5.10 -12.17 30.29
C SER A 134 -5.04 -13.53 30.99
N VAL A 135 -3.86 -14.15 31.09
CA VAL A 135 -3.62 -15.40 31.83
C VAL A 135 -2.60 -15.15 32.96
N PRO A 136 -3.03 -15.17 34.23
CA PRO A 136 -2.15 -14.96 35.37
C PRO A 136 -0.98 -15.95 35.41
N GLY A 137 0.24 -15.45 35.62
CA GLY A 137 1.47 -16.24 35.69
C GLY A 137 2.05 -16.65 34.33
N SER A 138 1.44 -16.23 33.22
CA SER A 138 1.94 -16.45 31.85
C SER A 138 2.17 -15.14 31.10
N GLU A 139 2.30 -14.03 31.81
CA GLU A 139 2.38 -12.69 31.24
C GLU A 139 3.55 -12.55 30.27
N ARG A 140 3.30 -11.93 29.11
CA ARG A 140 4.32 -11.65 28.08
C ARG A 140 3.99 -10.36 27.33
N PRO A 141 4.94 -9.71 26.65
CA PRO A 141 4.61 -8.64 25.72
C PRO A 141 3.68 -9.13 24.61
N PHE A 142 2.69 -8.32 24.22
CA PHE A 142 1.93 -8.55 23.01
C PHE A 142 2.86 -8.48 21.78
N PHE A 143 2.59 -9.33 20.80
CA PHE A 143 3.13 -9.23 19.46
C PHE A 143 2.08 -9.68 18.45
N SER A 144 2.20 -9.15 17.23
CA SER A 144 1.20 -9.31 16.19
C SER A 144 1.37 -10.63 15.44
N ASP A 145 0.27 -11.36 15.23
CA ASP A 145 0.16 -12.40 14.20
C ASP A 145 -0.22 -11.85 12.82
N CYS A 146 -0.27 -10.51 12.67
CA CYS A 146 -0.77 -9.83 11.49
C CYS A 146 0.22 -8.83 10.86
N PRO A 147 1.35 -9.29 10.31
CA PRO A 147 2.20 -8.43 9.46
C PRO A 147 1.52 -8.18 8.12
N ASP A 148 1.42 -6.91 7.75
CA ASP A 148 0.78 -6.47 6.52
C ASP A 148 1.76 -5.64 5.67
N GLY A 149 1.40 -4.41 5.33
CA GLY A 149 2.05 -3.53 4.39
C GLY A 149 3.56 -3.49 4.56
N SER A 150 4.26 -3.70 3.44
CA SER A 150 5.72 -3.66 3.43
C SER A 150 6.28 -2.86 2.27
N SER A 151 7.49 -2.33 2.45
CA SER A 151 8.24 -1.69 1.38
C SER A 151 9.71 -2.03 1.51
N LEU A 152 10.38 -2.25 0.39
CA LEU A 152 11.81 -2.55 0.31
C LEU A 152 12.49 -1.39 -0.42
N LEU A 153 13.56 -0.84 0.14
CA LEU A 153 14.22 0.34 -0.37
C LEU A 153 15.73 0.35 -0.06
N THR A 154 16.43 1.30 -0.68
CA THR A 154 17.84 1.58 -0.40
C THR A 154 18.02 3.05 -0.08
N LEU A 155 19.09 3.40 0.63
CA LEU A 155 19.49 4.78 0.84
C LEU A 155 20.91 4.97 0.29
N PRO A 156 21.19 6.11 -0.38
CA PRO A 156 22.54 6.43 -0.81
C PRO A 156 23.51 6.40 0.37
N HIS A 157 24.65 5.71 0.18
CA HIS A 157 25.74 5.67 1.16
C HIS A 157 25.37 5.12 2.55
N ALA A 158 24.29 4.33 2.67
CA ALA A 158 23.95 3.69 3.93
C ALA A 158 24.95 2.59 4.30
N HIS A 159 25.50 2.70 5.51
CA HIS A 159 26.41 1.71 6.07
C HIS A 159 26.00 1.42 7.51
N VAL A 160 25.38 0.25 7.71
CA VAL A 160 24.94 -0.20 9.03
C VAL A 160 25.86 -1.33 9.51
N PRO A 161 26.37 -1.28 10.75
CA PRO A 161 27.16 -2.35 11.32
C PRO A 161 26.47 -3.73 11.20
N GLY A 162 27.24 -4.76 10.81
CA GLY A 162 26.75 -6.12 10.65
C GLY A 162 26.38 -6.51 9.22
N VAL A 163 26.15 -5.54 8.33
CA VAL A 163 25.99 -5.77 6.88
C VAL A 163 27.35 -6.12 6.27
N ARG A 164 27.40 -7.18 5.44
CA ARG A 164 28.63 -7.66 4.79
C ARG A 164 28.61 -7.46 3.27
N GLY A 165 27.43 -7.51 2.68
CA GLY A 165 27.13 -7.23 1.29
C GLY A 165 26.61 -5.80 1.13
N ASN A 166 25.48 -5.66 0.44
CA ASN A 166 24.86 -4.35 0.25
C ASN A 166 23.78 -4.09 1.31
N THR A 167 23.75 -2.88 1.85
CA THR A 167 22.70 -2.45 2.80
C THR A 167 21.38 -2.26 2.06
N VAL A 168 20.33 -2.96 2.52
CA VAL A 168 18.95 -2.79 2.06
C VAL A 168 18.08 -2.56 3.29
N PHE A 169 17.02 -1.77 3.16
CA PHE A 169 16.04 -1.58 4.23
C PHE A 169 14.68 -2.11 3.81
N ALA A 170 13.92 -2.63 4.77
CA ALA A 170 12.49 -2.78 4.62
C ALA A 170 11.76 -1.98 5.72
N VAL A 171 10.55 -1.52 5.42
CA VAL A 171 9.60 -1.08 6.45
C VAL A 171 8.44 -2.07 6.43
N VAL A 172 8.01 -2.52 7.60
CA VAL A 172 6.91 -3.48 7.77
C VAL A 172 5.98 -2.97 8.86
N GLN A 173 4.69 -2.92 8.55
CA GLN A 173 3.63 -2.58 9.50
C GLN A 173 2.83 -3.82 9.90
N PHE A 174 2.13 -3.72 11.02
CA PHE A 174 1.43 -4.84 11.65
C PHE A 174 0.02 -4.39 12.00
N GLU A 175 -0.96 -4.93 11.30
CA GLU A 175 -2.33 -4.43 11.27
C GLU A 175 -3.01 -4.57 12.63
N TYR A 176 -3.02 -5.78 13.20
CA TYR A 176 -3.63 -6.07 14.49
C TYR A 176 -3.02 -7.31 15.17
N THR A 177 -3.61 -7.72 16.29
CA THR A 177 -3.36 -9.02 16.92
C THR A 177 -4.69 -9.73 17.03
N THR A 178 -4.79 -10.98 16.56
CA THR A 178 -6.08 -11.68 16.54
C THR A 178 -6.58 -11.98 17.96
N ARG A 179 -5.68 -12.40 18.87
CA ARG A 179 -6.07 -12.89 20.19
C ARG A 179 -5.06 -12.65 21.31
N ASP A 180 -5.56 -12.51 22.54
CA ASP A 180 -4.77 -12.57 23.76
C ASP A 180 -4.45 -14.03 24.19
N LEU A 181 -3.62 -14.20 25.21
CA LEU A 181 -3.22 -15.49 25.79
C LEU A 181 -4.40 -16.33 26.32
N ALA A 182 -5.50 -15.68 26.72
CA ALA A 182 -6.72 -16.36 27.14
C ALA A 182 -7.61 -16.76 25.94
N GLY A 183 -7.22 -16.38 24.72
CA GLY A 183 -7.94 -16.65 23.48
C GLY A 183 -9.06 -15.66 23.17
N ASN A 184 -9.17 -14.54 23.88
CA ASN A 184 -10.14 -13.50 23.59
C ASN A 184 -9.69 -12.69 22.36
N GLY A 185 -10.64 -12.25 21.54
CA GLY A 185 -10.35 -11.42 20.37
C GLY A 185 -9.81 -10.03 20.73
N THR A 186 -8.72 -9.62 20.09
CA THR A 186 -8.05 -8.33 20.31
C THR A 186 -8.03 -7.42 19.07
N TYR A 187 -8.80 -7.78 18.04
CA TYR A 187 -8.89 -7.03 16.78
C TYR A 187 -9.15 -5.53 17.03
N ARG A 188 -8.25 -4.68 16.51
CA ARG A 188 -8.22 -3.21 16.66
C ARG A 188 -8.30 -2.66 18.10
N GLN A 189 -7.78 -3.42 19.06
CA GLN A 189 -7.72 -2.98 20.47
C GLN A 189 -6.33 -2.51 20.90
N LEU A 190 -5.31 -2.56 20.04
CA LEU A 190 -3.93 -2.25 20.36
C LEU A 190 -3.36 -1.27 19.32
N PRO A 191 -2.38 -0.41 19.69
CA PRO A 191 -1.73 0.48 18.74
C PRO A 191 -0.84 -0.28 17.74
N ALA A 192 -1.11 -0.12 16.45
CA ALA A 192 -0.45 -0.87 15.38
C ALA A 192 1.09 -0.61 15.38
N PRO A 193 1.92 -1.66 15.45
CA PRO A 193 3.36 -1.55 15.33
C PRO A 193 3.81 -1.25 13.89
N ILE A 194 4.97 -0.60 13.76
CA ILE A 194 5.66 -0.44 12.48
C ILE A 194 7.17 -0.39 12.72
N ALA A 195 7.93 -1.09 11.88
CA ALA A 195 9.36 -1.29 12.09
C ALA A 195 10.20 -1.14 10.83
N VAL A 196 11.43 -0.65 11.01
CA VAL A 196 12.50 -0.66 10.00
C VAL A 196 13.36 -1.91 10.20
N LEU A 197 13.52 -2.68 9.13
CA LEU A 197 14.44 -3.80 9.03
C LEU A 197 15.69 -3.34 8.27
N THR A 198 16.86 -3.58 8.83
CA THR A 198 18.12 -3.53 8.06
C THR A 198 18.47 -4.93 7.58
N LEU A 199 18.71 -5.05 6.29
CA LEU A 199 18.98 -6.30 5.60
C LEU A 199 20.38 -6.28 4.97
N ASP A 200 21.05 -7.42 5.06
CA ASP A 200 22.29 -7.73 4.36
C ASP A 200 21.95 -8.47 3.07
N GLN A 201 22.14 -7.81 1.93
CA GLN A 201 21.95 -8.42 0.61
C GLN A 201 23.27 -9.01 0.12
N ASP A 202 23.30 -10.34 -0.06
CA ASP A 202 24.44 -11.02 -0.67
C ASP A 202 24.63 -10.57 -2.14
N PRO A 203 25.74 -9.93 -2.52
CA PRO A 203 25.96 -9.44 -3.88
C PRO A 203 26.04 -10.55 -4.93
N ARG A 204 26.24 -11.82 -4.53
CA ARG A 204 26.37 -12.97 -5.44
C ARG A 204 25.04 -13.65 -5.73
N SER A 205 24.15 -13.71 -4.75
CA SER A 205 22.87 -14.41 -4.86
C SER A 205 21.64 -13.49 -4.83
N GLY A 206 21.78 -12.26 -4.34
CA GLY A 206 20.66 -11.38 -4.05
C GLY A 206 19.89 -11.77 -2.78
N HIS A 207 20.25 -12.84 -2.08
CA HIS A 207 19.51 -13.21 -0.87
C HIS A 207 19.68 -12.15 0.23
N LEU A 208 18.57 -11.85 0.90
CA LEU A 208 18.46 -10.87 1.96
C LEU A 208 18.44 -11.58 3.30
N ARG A 209 19.19 -11.06 4.28
CA ARG A 209 19.21 -11.56 5.65
C ARG A 209 19.01 -10.41 6.63
N LEU A 210 18.17 -10.60 7.65
CA LEU A 210 18.01 -9.63 8.72
C LEU A 210 19.32 -9.39 9.50
N VAL A 211 19.66 -8.12 9.71
CA VAL A 211 20.80 -7.66 10.52
C VAL A 211 20.35 -6.86 11.74
N LYS A 212 19.31 -6.03 11.59
CA LYS A 212 18.78 -5.18 12.65
C LYS A 212 17.28 -5.00 12.48
N TYR A 213 16.56 -4.99 13.58
CA TYR A 213 15.15 -4.63 13.69
C TYR A 213 15.02 -3.39 14.58
N HIS A 214 14.22 -2.40 14.14
CA HIS A 214 14.01 -1.18 14.89
C HIS A 214 12.54 -0.77 14.84
N ASN A 215 11.88 -0.68 16.00
CA ASN A 215 10.53 -0.11 16.09
C ASN A 215 10.60 1.40 15.80
N VAL A 216 9.73 1.90 14.95
CA VAL A 216 9.59 3.34 14.72
C VAL A 216 8.78 3.93 15.88
N ASP A 217 9.26 5.02 16.46
CA ASP A 217 8.53 5.77 17.49
C ASP A 217 7.32 6.48 16.87
N THR A 218 6.11 6.11 17.27
CA THR A 218 4.85 6.67 16.78
C THR A 218 4.21 7.67 17.75
N SER A 219 4.89 8.01 18.85
CA SER A 219 4.35 8.92 19.87
C SER A 219 4.05 10.32 19.32
N ALA A 220 4.85 10.80 18.37
CA ALA A 220 4.68 12.10 17.71
C ALA A 220 3.45 12.18 16.79
N VAL A 221 2.79 11.05 16.49
CA VAL A 221 1.61 10.98 15.62
C VAL A 221 0.42 10.30 16.31
N HIS A 222 0.40 10.35 17.65
CA HIS A 222 -0.67 9.81 18.50
C HIS A 222 -0.82 8.28 18.44
N GLY A 223 0.24 7.54 18.08
CA GLY A 223 0.13 6.12 17.78
C GLY A 223 -0.56 5.84 16.45
N LEU A 224 -0.59 4.56 16.06
CA LEU A 224 -1.20 4.12 14.81
C LEU A 224 -2.41 3.24 15.08
N TRP A 225 -3.43 3.38 14.24
CA TRP A 225 -4.65 2.59 14.27
C TRP A 225 -4.69 1.66 13.06
N THR A 226 -4.72 0.34 13.29
CA THR A 226 -5.03 -0.69 12.27
C THR A 226 -4.34 -0.44 10.92
N THR A 227 -3.02 -0.61 10.87
CA THR A 227 -2.26 -0.27 9.66
C THR A 227 -2.32 -1.40 8.64
N CYS A 228 -2.90 -1.18 7.46
CA CYS A 228 -3.18 -2.26 6.50
C CYS A 228 -2.12 -2.36 5.39
N GLY A 229 -2.47 -2.22 4.11
CA GLY A 229 -1.53 -2.17 3.00
C GLY A 229 -0.54 -0.98 3.01
N ALA A 230 0.48 -1.04 2.16
CA ALA A 230 1.47 0.04 2.04
C ALA A 230 2.00 0.26 0.62
N SER A 231 2.58 1.43 0.36
CA SER A 231 3.32 1.72 -0.87
C SER A 231 4.65 2.44 -0.62
N LEU A 232 5.60 2.25 -1.53
CA LEU A 232 6.81 3.05 -1.57
C LEU A 232 6.55 4.30 -2.42
N SER A 233 6.77 5.48 -1.85
CA SER A 233 6.63 6.73 -2.59
C SER A 233 7.74 6.89 -3.65
N PRO A 234 7.51 7.69 -4.71
CA PRO A 234 8.55 8.08 -5.66
C PRO A 234 9.70 8.92 -5.07
N TRP A 235 9.65 9.27 -3.78
CA TRP A 235 10.73 9.92 -3.04
C TRP A 235 11.29 9.03 -1.93
N ASN A 236 11.05 7.72 -2.03
CA ASN A 236 11.73 6.67 -1.26
C ASN A 236 11.40 6.70 0.24
N THR A 237 10.12 6.93 0.54
CA THR A 237 9.53 6.81 1.88
C THR A 237 8.41 5.78 1.84
N HIS A 238 8.14 5.16 2.99
CA HIS A 238 7.07 4.18 3.11
C HIS A 238 5.78 4.88 3.49
N LEU A 239 4.75 4.74 2.65
CA LEU A 239 3.39 5.21 2.89
C LEU A 239 2.60 4.04 3.47
N SER A 240 2.35 4.11 4.77
CA SER A 240 1.46 3.22 5.51
C SER A 240 0.01 3.63 5.24
N SER A 241 -0.96 2.91 5.79
CA SER A 241 -2.36 3.28 5.81
C SER A 241 -2.93 3.11 7.23
N GLU A 242 -4.04 3.77 7.56
CA GLU A 242 -4.85 3.45 8.75
C GLU A 242 -6.26 3.12 8.26
N GLU A 243 -6.70 1.90 8.55
CA GLU A 243 -7.95 1.34 8.04
C GLU A 243 -9.07 1.40 9.11
N TYR A 244 -10.33 1.39 8.67
CA TYR A 244 -11.54 1.37 9.48
C TYR A 244 -11.54 2.42 10.59
N GLU A 245 -11.61 3.68 10.18
CA GLU A 245 -11.50 4.82 11.08
C GLU A 245 -12.55 4.76 12.21
N PRO A 246 -12.19 5.05 13.49
CA PRO A 246 -13.15 5.02 14.58
C PRO A 246 -14.27 6.05 14.37
N ASP A 247 -15.53 5.62 14.21
CA ASP A 247 -16.63 6.57 13.93
C ASP A 247 -16.89 7.53 15.11
N ALA A 248 -16.58 8.82 14.90
CA ALA A 248 -16.73 9.86 15.91
C ALA A 248 -18.18 10.05 16.38
N ALA A 249 -19.18 9.75 15.53
CA ALA A 249 -20.59 9.87 15.86
C ALA A 249 -21.07 8.80 16.87
N SER A 250 -20.37 7.67 16.96
CA SER A 250 -20.71 6.54 17.84
C SER A 250 -19.64 6.21 18.88
N ILE A 251 -18.58 7.02 18.95
CA ILE A 251 -17.36 6.71 19.70
C ILE A 251 -17.57 6.50 21.21
N ALA A 252 -18.54 7.19 21.81
CA ALA A 252 -18.79 7.13 23.25
C ALA A 252 -19.13 5.71 23.75
N GLY A 253 -19.74 4.88 22.90
CA GLY A 253 -20.08 3.49 23.21
C GLY A 253 -19.11 2.46 22.63
N ASN A 254 -18.05 2.89 21.95
CA ASN A 254 -17.14 1.99 21.25
C ASN A 254 -16.10 1.40 22.23
N THR A 255 -16.40 0.19 22.73
CA THR A 255 -15.51 -0.51 23.67
C THR A 255 -14.17 -0.92 23.06
N GLN A 256 -14.12 -1.20 21.75
CA GLN A 256 -12.88 -1.51 21.04
C GLN A 256 -11.93 -0.30 21.04
N PHE A 257 -12.44 0.89 20.70
CA PHE A 257 -11.66 2.12 20.75
C PHE A 257 -11.25 2.51 22.18
N GLN A 258 -12.10 2.26 23.18
CA GLN A 258 -11.73 2.45 24.58
C GLN A 258 -10.59 1.51 25.01
N ARG A 259 -10.57 0.27 24.53
CA ARG A 259 -9.46 -0.68 24.78
C ARG A 259 -8.18 -0.25 24.08
N PHE A 260 -8.27 0.22 22.85
CA PHE A 260 -7.15 0.87 22.15
C PHE A 260 -6.58 2.03 22.97
N SER A 261 -7.44 2.94 23.45
CA SER A 261 -7.04 4.08 24.27
C SER A 261 -6.38 3.64 25.58
N GLU A 262 -6.95 2.64 26.26
CA GLU A 262 -6.37 2.05 27.47
C GLU A 262 -4.97 1.48 27.22
N HIS A 263 -4.78 0.71 26.15
CA HIS A 263 -3.48 0.11 25.82
C HIS A 263 -2.44 1.15 25.41
N LEU A 264 -2.84 2.18 24.65
CA LEU A 264 -1.92 3.20 24.16
C LEU A 264 -1.57 4.25 25.23
N TYR A 265 -2.56 4.70 26.00
CA TYR A 265 -2.41 5.84 26.93
C TYR A 265 -2.53 5.49 28.42
N GLY A 266 -3.00 4.29 28.77
CA GLY A 266 -3.36 3.94 30.14
C GLY A 266 -4.64 4.63 30.64
N ASP A 267 -5.47 5.12 29.71
CA ASP A 267 -6.75 5.78 30.00
C ASP A 267 -7.73 5.47 28.86
N PRO A 268 -8.92 4.92 29.13
CA PRO A 268 -9.84 4.47 28.10
C PRO A 268 -10.56 5.62 27.37
N THR A 269 -10.36 6.88 27.79
CA THR A 269 -11.05 8.06 27.27
C THR A 269 -10.13 9.10 26.65
N ARG A 270 -8.81 8.84 26.63
CA ARG A 270 -7.80 9.81 26.18
C ARG A 270 -7.64 9.90 24.67
N ALA A 271 -7.79 8.79 23.94
CA ALA A 271 -7.65 8.78 22.50
C ALA A 271 -8.76 9.60 21.83
N ASN A 272 -8.42 10.39 20.81
CA ASN A 272 -9.36 11.15 20.01
C ASN A 272 -9.60 10.45 18.67
N PRO A 273 -10.84 10.10 18.29
CA PRO A 273 -11.12 9.40 17.02
C PRO A 273 -10.62 10.16 15.79
N TYR A 274 -10.55 11.49 15.83
CA TYR A 274 -10.08 12.31 14.69
C TYR A 274 -8.56 12.27 14.47
N HIS A 275 -7.79 11.66 15.37
CA HIS A 275 -6.35 11.44 15.16
C HIS A 275 -6.01 10.17 14.37
N TYR A 276 -7.02 9.37 14.01
CA TYR A 276 -6.86 8.07 13.36
C TYR A 276 -7.69 7.97 12.07
N GLY A 277 -7.28 7.09 11.15
CA GLY A 277 -7.87 6.93 9.81
C GLY A 277 -7.20 7.82 8.77
N HIS A 278 -5.92 8.14 8.95
CA HIS A 278 -5.14 9.00 8.05
C HIS A 278 -3.98 8.22 7.43
N LEU A 279 -3.17 8.87 6.60
CA LEU A 279 -2.00 8.26 5.96
C LEU A 279 -0.70 8.52 6.74
N PRO A 280 -0.09 7.54 7.43
CA PRO A 280 1.24 7.69 8.01
C PRO A 280 2.34 7.53 6.95
N GLU A 281 3.45 8.26 7.10
CA GLU A 281 4.62 8.16 6.24
C GLU A 281 5.89 7.99 7.06
N VAL A 282 6.61 6.89 6.82
CA VAL A 282 7.89 6.58 7.45
C VAL A 282 9.05 6.98 6.54
N THR A 283 9.97 7.77 7.09
CA THR A 283 11.28 8.06 6.51
C THR A 283 12.32 7.19 7.18
N VAL A 284 13.03 6.37 6.40
CA VAL A 284 14.13 5.54 6.88
C VAL A 284 15.41 6.37 6.95
N HIS A 285 16.19 6.18 8.01
CA HIS A 285 17.49 6.83 8.22
C HIS A 285 18.64 5.88 7.88
N ALA A 286 19.81 6.45 7.56
CA ALA A 286 20.97 5.70 7.09
C ALA A 286 21.55 4.70 8.10
N ASP A 287 21.22 4.85 9.39
CA ASP A 287 21.60 3.94 10.48
C ASP A 287 20.58 2.80 10.72
N GLY A 288 19.52 2.73 9.91
CA GLY A 288 18.43 1.76 10.05
C GLY A 288 17.41 2.08 11.15
N SER A 289 17.38 3.32 11.64
CA SER A 289 16.22 3.86 12.37
C SER A 289 15.21 4.51 11.42
N GLY A 290 14.10 5.03 11.95
CA GLY A 290 13.13 5.77 11.14
C GLY A 290 12.34 6.80 11.95
N SER A 291 11.76 7.76 11.22
CA SER A 291 10.84 8.78 11.75
C SER A 291 9.50 8.72 11.01
N ILE A 292 8.43 9.14 11.67
CA ILE A 292 7.07 9.10 11.10
C ILE A 292 6.39 10.48 11.14
N ARG A 293 5.52 10.72 10.17
CA ARG A 293 4.53 11.83 10.15
C ARG A 293 3.18 11.29 9.68
N LYS A 294 2.10 12.03 9.90
CA LYS A 294 0.74 11.66 9.48
C LYS A 294 0.15 12.74 8.58
N HIS A 295 -0.45 12.36 7.45
CA HIS A 295 -1.03 13.31 6.49
C HIS A 295 -2.55 13.35 6.60
N TYR A 296 -3.05 14.35 7.30
CA TYR A 296 -4.47 14.57 7.55
C TYR A 296 -5.21 15.13 6.32
N CYS A 297 -4.50 15.83 5.42
CA CYS A 297 -5.13 16.45 4.25
C CYS A 297 -5.48 15.47 3.11
N LEU A 298 -5.18 14.17 3.26
CA LEU A 298 -5.65 13.14 2.30
C LEU A 298 -7.07 12.66 2.62
N GLY A 299 -7.67 13.17 3.69
CA GLY A 299 -9.01 12.80 4.14
C GLY A 299 -8.99 11.57 5.05
N ARG A 300 -10.01 11.49 5.89
CA ARG A 300 -10.18 10.45 6.88
C ARG A 300 -11.16 9.40 6.37
N ILE A 301 -10.60 8.31 5.85
CA ILE A 301 -11.29 7.19 5.21
C ILE A 301 -10.66 5.87 5.69
N SER A 302 -11.23 4.75 5.28
CA SER A 302 -10.64 3.43 5.51
C SER A 302 -9.53 3.19 4.49
N HIS A 303 -8.35 3.76 4.74
CA HIS A 303 -7.23 3.64 3.80
C HIS A 303 -6.74 2.19 3.82
N GLU A 304 -6.90 1.48 2.71
CA GLU A 304 -6.21 0.21 2.51
C GLU A 304 -4.76 0.47 2.08
N LEU A 305 -4.62 1.08 0.91
CA LEU A 305 -3.34 1.34 0.27
C LEU A 305 -3.48 2.49 -0.71
N VAL A 306 -2.51 3.41 -0.70
CA VAL A 306 -2.47 4.52 -1.65
C VAL A 306 -1.42 4.32 -2.74
N GLN A 307 -1.70 4.82 -3.94
CA GLN A 307 -0.73 4.84 -5.04
C GLN A 307 -0.42 6.27 -5.44
N VAL A 308 0.83 6.69 -5.22
CA VAL A 308 1.34 7.95 -5.79
C VAL A 308 1.72 7.74 -7.24
N MET A 309 1.22 8.60 -8.12
CA MET A 309 1.44 8.53 -9.56
C MET A 309 2.83 9.08 -9.97
N PRO A 310 3.30 8.80 -11.19
CA PRO A 310 4.64 9.24 -11.64
C PRO A 310 4.87 10.75 -11.69
N ASP A 311 3.82 11.57 -11.62
CA ASP A 311 3.95 13.02 -11.44
C ASP A 311 4.37 13.43 -10.01
N ARG A 312 4.53 12.45 -9.11
CA ARG A 312 4.98 12.61 -7.72
C ARG A 312 4.07 13.54 -6.89
N ARG A 313 2.80 13.65 -7.28
CA ARG A 313 1.80 14.55 -6.67
C ARG A 313 0.43 13.92 -6.52
N THR A 314 0.01 13.19 -7.55
CA THR A 314 -1.34 12.62 -7.60
C THR A 314 -1.35 11.32 -6.81
N VAL A 315 -2.30 11.17 -5.90
CA VAL A 315 -2.48 10.00 -5.05
C VAL A 315 -3.86 9.43 -5.32
N LEU A 316 -3.92 8.17 -5.77
CA LEU A 316 -5.17 7.42 -5.93
C LEU A 316 -5.36 6.55 -4.69
N MET A 317 -6.57 6.56 -4.14
CA MET A 317 -6.88 5.94 -2.86
C MET A 317 -8.19 5.18 -2.96
N GLY A 318 -8.13 3.89 -2.62
CA GLY A 318 -9.31 3.09 -2.33
C GLY A 318 -9.84 3.38 -0.92
N ASP A 319 -10.95 2.75 -0.60
CA ASP A 319 -11.66 2.87 0.66
C ASP A 319 -12.25 1.49 1.00
N ASP A 320 -11.59 0.76 1.91
CA ASP A 320 -12.10 -0.53 2.38
C ASP A 320 -13.23 -0.30 3.39
N ALA A 321 -14.42 -0.06 2.84
CA ALA A 321 -15.63 0.12 3.61
C ALA A 321 -16.86 -0.38 2.85
N SER A 322 -17.84 -0.90 3.60
CA SER A 322 -19.20 -1.00 3.09
C SER A 322 -19.75 0.40 2.84
N ASN A 323 -20.25 0.65 1.62
CA ASN A 323 -20.51 2.01 1.12
C ASN A 323 -19.25 2.88 1.01
N GLY A 324 -18.12 2.30 0.60
CA GLY A 324 -16.89 3.01 0.33
C GLY A 324 -16.87 3.76 -1.02
N GLY A 325 -15.86 4.61 -1.19
CA GLY A 325 -15.63 5.47 -2.36
C GLY A 325 -14.32 5.23 -3.11
N LEU A 326 -14.14 5.94 -4.22
CA LEU A 326 -12.83 6.07 -4.88
C LEU A 326 -12.38 7.52 -4.78
N PHE A 327 -11.19 7.74 -4.22
CA PHE A 327 -10.68 9.07 -3.91
C PHE A 327 -9.40 9.39 -4.68
N LEU A 328 -9.20 10.69 -4.93
CA LEU A 328 -8.01 11.23 -5.57
C LEU A 328 -7.55 12.45 -4.81
N PHE A 329 -6.27 12.51 -4.49
CA PHE A 329 -5.64 13.69 -3.93
C PHE A 329 -4.57 14.21 -4.90
N VAL A 330 -4.47 15.52 -5.04
CA VAL A 330 -3.42 16.17 -5.84
C VAL A 330 -2.65 17.13 -4.93
N ALA A 331 -1.42 16.75 -4.59
CA ALA A 331 -0.54 17.57 -3.79
C ALA A 331 -0.21 18.90 -4.48
N ASP A 332 -0.03 19.98 -3.72
CA ASP A 332 0.33 21.28 -4.28
C ASP A 332 1.74 21.26 -4.90
N ARG A 333 2.66 20.51 -4.28
CA ARG A 333 4.07 20.37 -4.67
C ARG A 333 4.45 18.91 -4.92
N GLU A 334 5.39 18.69 -5.83
CA GLU A 334 5.98 17.36 -6.03
C GLU A 334 6.70 16.89 -4.76
N CYS A 335 6.55 15.61 -4.43
CA CYS A 335 7.20 14.95 -3.30
C CYS A 335 6.81 15.45 -1.90
N ASP A 336 5.70 16.18 -1.81
CA ASP A 336 5.26 16.78 -0.56
C ASP A 336 3.74 16.65 -0.43
N LEU A 337 3.31 15.70 0.40
CA LEU A 337 1.90 15.43 0.67
C LEU A 337 1.33 16.33 1.78
N SER A 338 2.07 17.33 2.27
CA SER A 338 1.63 18.18 3.38
C SER A 338 0.45 19.11 3.03
N SER A 339 0.19 19.38 1.75
CA SER A 339 -0.99 20.14 1.31
C SER A 339 -1.44 19.76 -0.09
N GLY A 340 -2.74 19.93 -0.38
CA GLY A 340 -3.28 19.67 -1.71
C GLY A 340 -4.79 19.76 -1.78
N THR A 341 -5.37 19.15 -2.82
CA THR A 341 -6.81 19.11 -3.08
C THR A 341 -7.32 17.67 -3.11
N LEU A 342 -8.40 17.40 -2.38
CA LEU A 342 -9.06 16.10 -2.29
C LEU A 342 -10.31 16.05 -3.17
N TYR A 343 -10.52 14.92 -3.83
CA TYR A 343 -11.64 14.63 -4.71
C TYR A 343 -12.22 13.24 -4.44
N VAL A 344 -13.51 13.07 -4.72
CA VAL A 344 -14.20 11.77 -4.75
C VAL A 344 -14.76 11.52 -6.15
N ALA A 345 -14.77 10.25 -6.58
CA ALA A 345 -15.34 9.85 -7.85
C ALA A 345 -16.88 9.81 -7.79
N LYS A 346 -17.50 10.16 -8.93
CA LYS A 346 -18.87 9.79 -9.28
C LYS A 346 -18.80 8.65 -10.30
N TRP A 347 -19.32 7.49 -9.91
CA TRP A 347 -19.39 6.31 -10.76
C TRP A 347 -20.63 6.40 -11.67
N ARG A 348 -20.44 6.80 -12.93
CA ARG A 348 -21.52 6.83 -13.93
C ARG A 348 -21.68 5.46 -14.60
N GLN A 349 -22.47 4.59 -13.99
CA GLN A 349 -22.65 3.21 -14.42
C GLN A 349 -23.02 3.09 -15.92
N ARG A 350 -22.26 2.26 -16.64
CA ARG A 350 -22.44 1.93 -18.06
C ARG A 350 -22.86 0.48 -18.28
N SER A 351 -22.52 -0.41 -17.36
CA SER A 351 -22.94 -1.81 -17.34
C SER A 351 -23.14 -2.27 -15.90
N ALA A 352 -24.16 -3.08 -15.67
CA ALA A 352 -24.40 -3.80 -14.42
C ALA A 352 -23.92 -5.26 -14.49
N SER A 353 -23.49 -5.74 -15.67
CA SER A 353 -23.17 -7.15 -15.87
C SER A 353 -21.85 -7.53 -15.19
N GLY A 354 -21.87 -8.64 -14.44
CA GLY A 354 -20.74 -9.05 -13.62
C GLY A 354 -20.31 -7.93 -12.67
N PRO A 355 -19.01 -7.58 -12.60
CA PRO A 355 -18.51 -6.46 -11.81
C PRO A 355 -18.98 -5.08 -12.29
N GLY A 356 -19.65 -5.01 -13.43
CA GLY A 356 -20.08 -3.75 -14.04
C GLY A 356 -18.93 -2.95 -14.65
N ALA A 357 -19.29 -1.77 -15.17
CA ALA A 357 -18.34 -0.84 -15.78
C ALA A 357 -18.88 0.59 -15.74
N ALA A 358 -17.99 1.59 -15.82
CA ALA A 358 -18.38 2.99 -15.93
C ALA A 358 -17.39 3.97 -16.51
N THR A 359 -17.90 5.17 -16.77
CA THR A 359 -17.12 6.41 -16.84
C THR A 359 -17.08 7.09 -15.47
N LEU A 360 -15.98 7.79 -15.17
CA LEU A 360 -15.77 8.48 -13.90
C LEU A 360 -15.81 10.00 -14.10
N GLU A 361 -16.52 10.69 -13.20
CA GLU A 361 -16.44 12.14 -13.01
C GLU A 361 -15.86 12.41 -11.61
N TRP A 362 -15.29 13.58 -11.39
CA TRP A 362 -14.60 13.90 -10.12
C TRP A 362 -15.24 15.09 -9.42
N ILE A 363 -15.57 14.92 -8.14
CA ILE A 363 -16.15 15.94 -7.28
C ILE A 363 -15.07 16.43 -6.34
N ARG A 364 -14.76 17.72 -6.38
CA ARG A 364 -13.82 18.36 -5.46
C ARG A 364 -14.46 18.44 -4.08
N LEU A 365 -13.79 17.90 -3.06
CA LEU A 365 -14.22 17.96 -1.66
C LEU A 365 -13.67 19.21 -0.97
N GLY A 366 -12.37 19.45 -1.08
CA GLY A 366 -11.71 20.55 -0.37
C GLY A 366 -10.23 20.66 -0.69
N SER A 367 -9.57 21.68 -0.16
CA SER A 367 -8.11 21.82 -0.24
C SER A 367 -7.58 22.37 1.08
N ALA A 368 -6.59 21.70 1.66
CA ALA A 368 -6.08 21.97 3.00
C ALA A 368 -4.59 21.61 3.10
N SER A 369 -3.97 22.04 4.20
CA SER A 369 -2.72 21.45 4.71
C SER A 369 -2.99 20.43 5.81
N SER A 370 -2.07 19.50 6.03
CA SER A 370 -2.21 18.52 7.14
C SER A 370 -2.20 19.21 8.50
N ASP A 371 -1.33 20.20 8.72
CA ASP A 371 -1.29 20.99 9.95
C ASP A 371 -2.63 21.68 10.27
N GLU A 372 -3.31 22.19 9.24
CA GLU A 372 -4.64 22.80 9.39
C GLU A 372 -5.68 21.78 9.86
N ILE A 373 -5.69 20.59 9.27
CA ILE A 373 -6.68 19.54 9.61
C ILE A 373 -6.36 18.89 10.95
N GLU A 374 -5.09 18.71 11.29
CA GLU A 374 -4.66 18.24 12.61
C GLU A 374 -5.11 19.23 13.71
N ALA A 375 -4.89 20.53 13.50
CA ALA A 375 -5.36 21.56 14.43
C ALA A 375 -6.89 21.56 14.59
N MET A 376 -7.65 21.20 13.55
CA MET A 376 -9.10 20.98 13.65
C MET A 376 -9.43 19.71 14.44
N ALA A 377 -8.72 18.61 14.18
CA ALA A 377 -8.90 17.33 14.88
C ALA A 377 -8.71 17.48 16.39
N ASP A 378 -7.76 18.32 16.81
CA ASP A 378 -7.44 18.58 18.23
C ASP A 378 -8.58 19.22 19.03
N VAL A 379 -9.47 19.96 18.37
CA VAL A 379 -10.46 20.81 19.07
C VAL A 379 -11.90 20.50 18.72
N LEU A 380 -12.18 19.97 17.53
CA LEU A 380 -13.53 19.71 17.06
C LEU A 380 -14.05 18.36 17.53
N ARG A 381 -15.37 18.31 17.75
CA ARG A 381 -16.13 17.08 17.94
C ARG A 381 -17.16 16.95 16.83
N ILE A 382 -17.71 15.75 16.64
CA ILE A 382 -18.72 15.49 15.61
C ILE A 382 -19.87 16.52 15.61
N GLY A 383 -20.40 16.88 16.79
CA GLY A 383 -21.50 17.84 16.89
C GLY A 383 -21.17 19.27 16.46
N ASP A 384 -19.88 19.63 16.45
CA ASP A 384 -19.38 20.91 15.95
C ASP A 384 -19.33 20.92 14.41
N ILE A 385 -19.17 19.74 13.77
CA ILE A 385 -19.05 19.57 12.32
C ILE A 385 -20.41 19.29 11.68
N MET A 386 -21.15 18.30 12.19
CA MET A 386 -22.44 17.90 11.63
C MET A 386 -23.34 17.20 12.67
N ASP A 387 -24.64 17.33 12.47
CA ASP A 387 -25.61 16.45 13.13
C ASP A 387 -25.72 15.14 12.36
N VAL A 388 -25.69 14.01 13.08
CA VAL A 388 -25.82 12.66 12.50
C VAL A 388 -26.94 11.90 13.20
N ALA A 389 -27.87 11.36 12.42
CA ALA A 389 -28.89 10.43 12.88
C ALA A 389 -28.82 9.12 12.09
N THR A 390 -28.94 7.99 12.77
CA THR A 390 -28.95 6.64 12.17
C THR A 390 -30.36 6.14 11.83
N ARG A 391 -31.36 7.00 12.06
CA ARG A 391 -32.77 6.80 11.72
C ARG A 391 -33.31 8.12 11.20
N ASP A 392 -34.35 8.04 10.38
CA ASP A 392 -35.01 9.23 9.82
C ASP A 392 -35.55 10.12 10.95
N PRO A 393 -35.05 11.37 11.09
CA PRO A 393 -35.54 12.28 12.10
C PRO A 393 -36.90 12.91 11.74
N GLY A 394 -37.39 12.72 10.51
CA GLY A 394 -38.58 13.41 9.99
C GLY A 394 -38.37 14.91 9.80
N ASP A 395 -37.11 15.37 9.82
CA ASP A 395 -36.71 16.77 9.66
C ASP A 395 -36.10 16.95 8.24
N PRO A 396 -36.73 17.73 7.36
CA PRO A 396 -36.29 17.91 5.97
C PRO A 396 -34.97 18.68 5.83
N SER A 397 -34.44 19.26 6.91
CA SER A 397 -33.11 19.87 6.90
C SER A 397 -31.97 18.85 6.96
N TYR A 398 -32.27 17.57 7.21
CA TYR A 398 -31.30 16.48 7.10
C TYR A 398 -31.32 15.88 5.70
N THR A 399 -30.14 15.52 5.21
CA THR A 399 -29.96 14.78 3.97
C THR A 399 -29.66 13.31 4.27
N ARG A 400 -30.43 12.41 3.66
CA ARG A 400 -30.18 10.96 3.74
C ARG A 400 -29.02 10.57 2.84
N ILE A 401 -28.02 9.91 3.41
CA ILE A 401 -26.81 9.42 2.72
C ILE A 401 -26.59 7.93 3.00
N PRO A 402 -26.04 7.15 2.05
CA PRO A 402 -25.52 5.82 2.33
C PRO A 402 -24.29 5.92 3.25
N TYR A 403 -24.15 4.99 4.19
CA TYR A 403 -23.00 4.93 5.09
C TYR A 403 -22.92 3.57 5.77
N SER A 404 -21.77 2.89 5.66
CA SER A 404 -21.44 1.66 6.42
C SER A 404 -22.49 0.54 6.33
N GLY A 405 -22.99 0.24 5.12
CA GLY A 405 -24.02 -0.78 4.86
C GLY A 405 -25.45 -0.36 5.18
N GLY A 406 -25.66 0.90 5.60
CA GLY A 406 -26.96 1.45 5.96
C GLY A 406 -27.13 2.89 5.47
N PHE A 407 -27.91 3.67 6.22
CA PHE A 407 -28.15 5.07 5.92
C PHE A 407 -27.94 5.93 7.16
N ASN A 408 -27.33 7.10 6.95
CA ASN A 408 -27.30 8.18 7.92
C ASN A 408 -28.16 9.34 7.38
N TRP A 409 -28.69 10.14 8.28
CA TRP A 409 -29.31 11.43 7.99
C TRP A 409 -28.39 12.47 8.59
N VAL A 410 -27.81 13.32 7.74
CA VAL A 410 -26.79 14.28 8.14
C VAL A 410 -27.24 15.72 7.86
N ARG A 411 -26.84 16.63 8.74
CA ARG A 411 -26.98 18.08 8.52
C ARG A 411 -25.66 18.76 8.88
N LEU A 412 -25.00 19.31 7.88
CA LEU A 412 -23.73 20.01 8.05
C LEU A 412 -23.91 21.32 8.84
N ARG A 413 -22.99 21.62 9.75
CA ARG A 413 -22.96 22.90 10.45
C ARG A 413 -22.44 24.00 9.52
N PRO A 414 -23.02 25.22 9.55
CA PRO A 414 -22.57 26.31 8.68
C PRO A 414 -21.06 26.61 8.86
N GLY A 415 -20.31 26.67 7.75
CA GLY A 415 -18.88 26.98 7.76
C GLY A 415 -17.95 25.80 8.09
N MET A 416 -18.50 24.59 8.26
CA MET A 416 -17.73 23.38 8.59
C MET A 416 -17.45 22.48 7.38
N GLU A 417 -17.61 22.99 6.16
CA GLU A 417 -17.34 22.25 4.93
C GLU A 417 -15.92 21.69 4.88
N GLN A 418 -14.93 22.48 5.30
CA GLN A 418 -13.53 22.08 5.33
C GLN A 418 -13.30 20.94 6.34
N ALA A 419 -13.77 21.11 7.58
CA ALA A 419 -13.66 20.06 8.60
C ALA A 419 -14.39 18.77 8.16
N ALA A 420 -15.58 18.89 7.58
CA ALA A 420 -16.32 17.74 7.09
C ALA A 420 -15.62 17.04 5.92
N ALA A 421 -14.98 17.78 5.01
CA ALA A 421 -14.25 17.22 3.89
C ALA A 421 -13.08 16.33 4.31
N PHE A 422 -12.40 16.65 5.42
CA PHE A 422 -11.18 15.95 5.83
C PHE A 422 -11.31 15.10 7.11
N LEU A 423 -12.27 15.39 8.01
CA LEU A 423 -12.50 14.62 9.24
C LEU A 423 -13.76 13.73 9.20
N GLU A 424 -14.71 14.06 8.33
CA GLU A 424 -15.94 13.27 8.09
C GLU A 424 -16.05 12.89 6.60
N THR A 425 -14.90 12.57 5.98
CA THR A 425 -14.74 12.47 4.53
C THR A 425 -15.78 11.56 3.87
N HIS A 426 -16.08 10.38 4.44
CA HIS A 426 -17.14 9.49 3.94
C HIS A 426 -18.51 10.16 3.89
N ARG A 427 -18.96 10.73 5.01
CA ARG A 427 -20.28 11.37 5.11
C ARG A 427 -20.36 12.58 4.21
N TYR A 428 -19.30 13.40 4.19
CA TYR A 428 -19.26 14.59 3.35
C TYR A 428 -19.24 14.24 1.86
N ALA A 429 -18.45 13.26 1.45
CA ALA A 429 -18.39 12.79 0.06
C ALA A 429 -19.76 12.30 -0.43
N ALA A 430 -20.48 11.51 0.37
CA ALA A 430 -21.84 11.10 0.06
C ALA A 430 -22.82 12.30 0.00
N LEU A 431 -22.71 13.23 0.95
CA LEU A 431 -23.55 14.43 1.02
C LEU A 431 -23.40 15.32 -0.23
N VAL A 432 -22.18 15.50 -0.74
CA VAL A 432 -21.91 16.30 -1.95
C VAL A 432 -22.06 15.50 -3.25
N GLY A 433 -22.53 14.26 -3.16
CA GLY A 433 -22.98 13.47 -4.30
C GLY A 433 -21.94 12.52 -4.92
N GLY A 434 -20.85 12.21 -4.22
CA GLY A 434 -19.94 11.11 -4.59
C GLY A 434 -20.65 9.75 -4.63
N SER A 435 -20.07 8.79 -5.36
CA SER A 435 -20.59 7.41 -5.37
C SER A 435 -19.93 6.59 -4.27
N LEU A 436 -20.69 6.32 -3.20
CA LEU A 436 -20.27 5.65 -1.97
C LEU A 436 -20.98 4.29 -1.84
N GLY A 437 -20.77 3.42 -2.81
CA GLY A 437 -21.46 2.12 -2.92
C GLY A 437 -20.53 0.93 -3.09
N PHE A 438 -19.21 1.16 -3.18
CA PHE A 438 -18.22 0.09 -3.14
C PHE A 438 -18.28 -0.63 -1.79
N THR A 439 -17.81 -1.87 -1.73
CA THR A 439 -17.86 -2.67 -0.48
C THR A 439 -16.53 -2.90 0.19
N LYS A 440 -15.45 -3.09 -0.59
CA LYS A 440 -14.13 -3.50 -0.12
C LYS A 440 -13.06 -3.09 -1.13
N MET A 441 -12.84 -1.79 -1.30
CA MET A 441 -11.86 -1.30 -2.27
C MET A 441 -10.48 -1.28 -1.65
N GLU A 442 -9.74 -2.35 -1.90
CA GLU A 442 -8.50 -2.64 -1.20
C GLU A 442 -7.27 -2.11 -1.97
N GLY A 443 -6.34 -2.99 -2.34
CA GLY A 443 -5.06 -2.60 -2.94
C GLY A 443 -5.19 -1.78 -4.23
N THR A 444 -4.29 -0.82 -4.41
CA THR A 444 -4.22 0.03 -5.61
C THR A 444 -2.79 0.13 -6.16
N THR A 445 -2.61 0.02 -7.48
CA THR A 445 -1.29 0.14 -8.14
C THR A 445 -1.41 0.72 -9.54
N VAL A 446 -0.29 1.07 -10.18
CA VAL A 446 -0.29 1.66 -11.53
C VAL A 446 0.65 0.95 -12.50
N ASP A 447 0.17 0.64 -13.70
CA ASP A 447 0.98 0.44 -14.89
C ASP A 447 1.25 1.82 -15.52
N THR A 448 2.48 2.30 -15.34
CA THR A 448 2.87 3.65 -15.78
C THR A 448 3.05 3.74 -17.29
N ARG A 449 3.39 2.60 -17.93
CA ARG A 449 3.63 2.52 -19.36
C ARG A 449 2.33 2.66 -20.13
N ASP A 450 1.31 1.90 -19.73
CA ASP A 450 0.02 1.88 -20.42
C ASP A 450 -0.98 2.87 -19.82
N ARG A 451 -0.61 3.55 -18.72
CA ARG A 451 -1.43 4.51 -17.96
C ARG A 451 -2.73 3.88 -17.48
N ILE A 452 -2.61 2.76 -16.79
CA ILE A 452 -3.74 2.04 -16.20
C ILE A 452 -3.46 1.91 -14.71
N ALA A 453 -4.35 2.46 -13.88
CA ALA A 453 -4.40 2.07 -12.48
C ALA A 453 -5.19 0.77 -12.35
N TYR A 454 -4.80 -0.07 -11.40
CA TYR A 454 -5.56 -1.23 -10.97
C TYR A 454 -6.00 -1.01 -9.54
N SER A 455 -7.23 -1.38 -9.22
CA SER A 455 -7.78 -1.32 -7.87
C SER A 455 -8.55 -2.61 -7.60
N ALA A 456 -8.19 -3.25 -6.50
CA ALA A 456 -8.81 -4.48 -6.06
C ALA A 456 -10.17 -4.18 -5.42
N MET A 457 -11.15 -5.01 -5.75
CA MET A 457 -12.45 -5.05 -5.09
C MET A 457 -12.59 -6.45 -4.52
N SER A 458 -12.23 -6.57 -3.24
CA SER A 458 -12.15 -7.85 -2.55
C SER A 458 -13.48 -8.57 -2.61
N TYR A 459 -14.56 -7.89 -2.26
CA TYR A 459 -15.91 -8.42 -2.38
C TYR A 459 -16.77 -7.52 -3.24
N ILE A 460 -17.57 -8.11 -4.14
CA ILE A 460 -18.68 -7.42 -4.80
C ILE A 460 -19.97 -7.99 -4.22
N GLN A 461 -20.39 -7.39 -3.11
CA GLN A 461 -21.56 -7.83 -2.34
C GLN A 461 -22.30 -6.63 -1.77
N GLY A 462 -23.29 -6.85 -0.89
CA GLY A 462 -23.93 -5.80 -0.08
C GLY A 462 -24.34 -4.56 -0.89
N SER A 463 -23.73 -3.42 -0.57
CA SER A 463 -24.03 -2.12 -1.19
C SER A 463 -23.86 -2.10 -2.71
N MET A 464 -22.90 -2.86 -3.25
CA MET A 464 -22.70 -2.94 -4.69
C MET A 464 -23.83 -3.70 -5.42
N LEU A 465 -24.60 -4.53 -4.72
CA LEU A 465 -25.70 -5.32 -5.29
C LEU A 465 -27.08 -4.66 -5.09
N ASP A 466 -27.23 -3.91 -4.00
CA ASP A 466 -28.51 -3.28 -3.64
C ASP A 466 -28.73 -1.91 -4.30
N GLY A 467 -27.67 -1.24 -4.77
CA GLY A 467 -27.74 0.07 -5.41
C GLY A 467 -27.52 1.26 -4.48
N SER A 468 -27.26 1.03 -3.20
CA SER A 468 -26.90 2.11 -2.26
C SER A 468 -25.57 2.76 -2.69
N GLY A 469 -25.54 4.09 -2.72
CA GLY A 469 -24.34 4.82 -3.16
C GLY A 469 -24.09 4.83 -4.67
N ASP A 470 -25.15 4.67 -5.48
CA ASP A 470 -25.16 4.80 -6.95
C ASP A 470 -24.50 3.65 -7.74
N ILE A 471 -24.23 2.52 -7.11
CA ILE A 471 -23.54 1.37 -7.74
C ILE A 471 -24.44 0.14 -7.61
N ARG A 472 -24.82 -0.46 -8.75
CA ARG A 472 -25.65 -1.68 -8.77
C ARG A 472 -25.18 -2.66 -9.84
N VAL A 473 -24.45 -3.69 -9.42
CA VAL A 473 -23.84 -4.70 -10.29
C VAL A 473 -24.31 -6.12 -9.91
N GLN A 474 -23.77 -7.16 -10.55
CA GLN A 474 -24.26 -8.55 -10.40
C GLN A 474 -23.32 -9.46 -9.57
N GLY A 475 -22.13 -9.00 -9.18
CA GLY A 475 -21.12 -9.82 -8.50
C GLY A 475 -19.88 -10.03 -9.37
N PRO A 476 -19.07 -11.09 -9.15
CA PRO A 476 -19.25 -12.18 -8.18
C PRO A 476 -18.82 -11.80 -6.76
N THR A 477 -19.26 -12.57 -5.76
CA THR A 477 -18.86 -12.37 -4.35
C THR A 477 -17.34 -12.48 -4.19
N ALA A 478 -16.71 -13.38 -4.95
CA ALA A 478 -15.26 -13.58 -5.04
C ALA A 478 -14.47 -12.36 -5.57
N GLY A 479 -15.14 -11.25 -5.89
CA GLY A 479 -14.47 -9.99 -6.20
C GLY A 479 -13.89 -9.90 -7.61
N ALA A 480 -13.18 -8.79 -7.84
CA ALA A 480 -12.49 -8.51 -9.09
C ALA A 480 -11.41 -7.44 -8.91
N ILE A 481 -10.49 -7.33 -9.85
CA ILE A 481 -9.60 -6.16 -9.96
C ILE A 481 -10.06 -5.32 -11.15
N TYR A 482 -10.40 -4.08 -10.87
CA TYR A 482 -10.77 -3.11 -11.89
C TYR A 482 -9.53 -2.50 -12.52
N ALA A 483 -9.57 -2.33 -13.84
CA ALA A 483 -8.63 -1.52 -14.59
C ALA A 483 -9.24 -0.12 -14.82
N LEU A 484 -8.43 0.90 -14.56
CA LEU A 484 -8.80 2.31 -14.59
C LEU A 484 -7.84 3.06 -15.54
N PRO A 485 -8.19 3.23 -16.83
CA PRO A 485 -7.43 4.05 -17.74
C PRO A 485 -7.28 5.49 -17.22
N LEU A 486 -6.06 6.03 -17.29
CA LEU A 486 -5.68 7.33 -16.75
C LEU A 486 -5.42 8.34 -17.88
N ARG A 487 -5.89 9.58 -17.71
CA ARG A 487 -5.67 10.68 -18.67
C ARG A 487 -5.44 12.01 -17.96
N GLY A 488 -4.73 12.91 -18.62
CA GLY A 488 -4.66 14.32 -18.25
C GLY A 488 -5.84 15.14 -18.76
N GLY A 489 -5.83 16.42 -18.42
CA GLY A 489 -6.83 17.40 -18.90
C GLY A 489 -8.24 17.18 -18.36
N GLN A 490 -8.41 16.39 -17.30
CA GLN A 490 -9.71 16.21 -16.65
C GLN A 490 -10.12 17.47 -15.88
N ARG A 491 -11.42 17.64 -15.71
CA ARG A 491 -12.02 18.72 -14.93
C ARG A 491 -12.91 18.13 -13.85
N ASP A 492 -13.03 18.84 -12.74
CA ASP A 492 -14.00 18.49 -11.72
C ASP A 492 -15.43 18.87 -12.15
N HIS A 493 -16.41 18.50 -11.33
CA HIS A 493 -17.83 18.79 -11.53
C HIS A 493 -18.18 20.29 -11.66
N LEU A 494 -17.29 21.20 -11.23
CA LEU A 494 -17.45 22.66 -11.38
C LEU A 494 -16.71 23.21 -12.60
N GLY A 495 -16.13 22.32 -13.42
CA GLY A 495 -15.36 22.68 -14.60
C GLY A 495 -13.95 23.17 -14.29
N GLN A 496 -13.46 23.07 -13.05
CA GLN A 496 -12.09 23.46 -12.71
C GLN A 496 -11.10 22.39 -13.15
N PRO A 497 -9.92 22.76 -13.69
CA PRO A 497 -8.91 21.78 -14.07
C PRO A 497 -8.39 20.99 -12.87
N ILE A 498 -8.33 19.66 -13.00
CA ILE A 498 -7.59 18.80 -12.06
C ILE A 498 -6.14 18.81 -12.53
N ARG A 499 -5.22 19.23 -11.66
CA ARG A 499 -3.80 19.47 -11.99
C ARG A 499 -2.99 18.17 -12.00
N SER A 500 -3.42 17.20 -12.79
CA SER A 500 -2.82 15.87 -12.90
C SER A 500 -2.93 15.32 -14.32
N GLU A 501 -1.91 14.58 -14.74
CA GLU A 501 -1.90 13.81 -15.99
C GLU A 501 -2.39 12.36 -15.80
N TRP A 502 -2.74 11.99 -14.57
CA TRP A 502 -2.95 10.62 -14.12
C TRP A 502 -4.33 10.42 -13.48
N VAL A 503 -5.37 11.04 -14.05
CA VAL A 503 -6.73 10.99 -13.51
C VAL A 503 -7.51 9.83 -14.13
N PRO A 504 -8.11 8.91 -13.35
CA PRO A 504 -8.99 7.87 -13.88
C PRO A 504 -10.20 8.44 -14.62
N VAL A 505 -10.51 7.86 -15.78
CA VAL A 505 -11.65 8.29 -16.63
C VAL A 505 -12.75 7.25 -16.79
N SER A 506 -12.42 5.98 -16.52
CA SER A 506 -13.35 4.85 -16.59
C SER A 506 -12.87 3.73 -15.70
N MET A 507 -13.74 2.76 -15.43
CA MET A 507 -13.48 1.63 -14.54
C MET A 507 -14.19 0.38 -15.07
N SER A 508 -13.46 -0.72 -15.23
CA SER A 508 -14.00 -2.03 -15.64
C SER A 508 -13.04 -3.16 -15.28
N ALA A 509 -13.53 -4.34 -14.94
CA ALA A 509 -12.69 -5.50 -14.63
C ALA A 509 -12.34 -6.32 -15.89
N PRO A 510 -11.05 -6.59 -16.17
CA PRO A 510 -10.68 -7.60 -17.16
C PRO A 510 -11.22 -8.98 -16.76
N PRO A 511 -11.67 -9.82 -17.72
CA PRO A 511 -12.24 -11.14 -17.39
C PRO A 511 -11.28 -12.07 -16.63
N ALA A 512 -9.98 -12.01 -16.91
CA ALA A 512 -8.96 -12.80 -16.21
C ALA A 512 -8.71 -12.35 -14.76
N LEU A 513 -9.18 -11.15 -14.41
CA LEU A 513 -9.06 -10.54 -13.09
C LEU A 513 -10.43 -10.45 -12.40
N THR A 514 -11.36 -11.33 -12.75
CA THR A 514 -12.65 -11.48 -12.07
C THR A 514 -12.68 -12.87 -11.45
N GLY A 515 -13.04 -12.94 -10.16
CA GLY A 515 -13.18 -14.20 -9.45
C GLY A 515 -14.35 -15.05 -9.98
N ARG A 516 -14.56 -16.21 -9.39
CA ARG A 516 -15.69 -17.08 -9.76
C ARG A 516 -16.24 -17.81 -8.54
N ASP A 517 -17.44 -17.43 -8.13
CA ASP A 517 -18.20 -18.14 -7.10
C ASP A 517 -18.51 -19.58 -7.58
N LEU A 518 -18.40 -20.54 -6.66
CA LEU A 518 -18.87 -21.90 -6.87
C LEU A 518 -20.35 -22.02 -6.47
N PRO A 519 -21.13 -22.86 -7.17
CA PRO A 519 -22.53 -23.10 -6.80
C PRO A 519 -22.67 -23.84 -5.45
N ALA A 520 -21.62 -24.55 -5.02
CA ALA A 520 -21.53 -25.21 -3.73
C ALA A 520 -20.06 -25.38 -3.35
N ALA A 521 -19.78 -25.49 -2.05
CA ALA A 521 -18.45 -25.71 -1.53
C ALA A 521 -17.80 -26.97 -2.10
N ASP A 522 -16.53 -26.89 -2.52
CA ASP A 522 -15.80 -28.02 -3.10
C ASP A 522 -15.38 -29.07 -2.04
N ALA A 523 -14.55 -30.06 -2.41
CA ALA A 523 -14.12 -31.12 -1.51
C ALA A 523 -13.29 -30.62 -0.30
N LEU A 524 -12.61 -29.48 -0.42
CA LEU A 524 -11.84 -28.85 0.66
C LEU A 524 -12.70 -27.85 1.45
N GLY A 525 -13.74 -27.30 0.84
CA GLY A 525 -14.62 -26.30 1.44
C GLY A 525 -14.62 -24.97 0.70
N ASN A 526 -13.79 -24.79 -0.35
CA ASN A 526 -13.71 -23.55 -1.11
C ASN A 526 -15.09 -23.16 -1.65
N LEU A 527 -15.42 -21.88 -1.53
CA LEU A 527 -16.64 -21.25 -2.04
C LEU A 527 -16.41 -20.52 -3.37
N ALA A 528 -15.15 -20.26 -3.72
CA ALA A 528 -14.73 -19.76 -5.02
C ALA A 528 -13.84 -20.78 -5.75
N ASP A 529 -13.77 -20.66 -7.07
CA ASP A 529 -12.96 -21.53 -7.93
C ASP A 529 -11.47 -21.35 -7.61
N PRO A 530 -10.79 -22.39 -7.06
CA PRO A 530 -9.39 -22.25 -6.66
C PRO A 530 -8.46 -21.91 -7.83
N GLU A 531 -8.86 -22.17 -9.08
CA GLU A 531 -8.10 -21.84 -10.30
C GLU A 531 -8.29 -20.39 -10.80
N ARG A 532 -8.97 -19.54 -10.02
CA ARG A 532 -9.08 -18.09 -10.24
C ARG A 532 -8.67 -17.34 -8.99
N ILE A 533 -8.52 -16.02 -9.10
CA ILE A 533 -8.43 -15.17 -7.91
C ILE A 533 -9.76 -15.21 -7.14
N ALA A 534 -9.70 -15.13 -5.82
CA ALA A 534 -10.85 -14.82 -4.98
C ALA A 534 -10.45 -13.80 -3.92
N ASN A 535 -11.29 -12.80 -3.71
CA ASN A 535 -11.07 -11.70 -2.78
C ASN A 535 -9.67 -11.10 -2.92
N PRO A 536 -9.35 -10.58 -4.14
CA PRO A 536 -8.08 -9.92 -4.34
C PRO A 536 -8.03 -8.69 -3.45
N ASP A 537 -6.90 -8.54 -2.79
CA ASP A 537 -6.68 -7.51 -1.81
C ASP A 537 -5.41 -6.73 -2.20
N ASN A 538 -4.28 -7.17 -1.66
CA ASN A 538 -2.99 -6.54 -1.84
C ASN A 538 -2.52 -6.72 -3.30
N ILE A 539 -2.38 -5.62 -4.05
CA ILE A 539 -1.90 -5.66 -5.45
C ILE A 539 -0.70 -4.74 -5.70
N LYS A 540 0.26 -5.22 -6.50
CA LYS A 540 1.43 -4.44 -6.93
C LYS A 540 1.86 -4.75 -8.35
N PHE A 541 2.15 -3.68 -9.09
CA PHE A 541 2.58 -3.80 -10.47
C PHE A 541 4.09 -3.66 -10.60
N SER A 542 4.73 -4.66 -11.21
CA SER A 542 6.12 -4.57 -11.66
C SER A 542 6.16 -4.02 -13.08
N GLN A 543 6.81 -2.85 -13.25
CA GLN A 543 6.92 -2.20 -14.56
C GLN A 543 7.79 -3.04 -15.50
N ARG A 544 8.89 -3.59 -14.99
CA ARG A 544 9.85 -4.35 -15.80
C ARG A 544 9.36 -5.74 -16.16
N LEU A 545 8.67 -6.43 -15.25
CA LEU A 545 8.12 -7.77 -15.50
C LEU A 545 6.78 -7.73 -16.25
N ARG A 546 6.18 -6.54 -16.43
CA ARG A 546 4.84 -6.39 -17.04
C ARG A 546 3.81 -7.26 -16.32
N THR A 547 3.89 -7.29 -15.00
CA THR A 547 3.15 -8.25 -14.17
C THR A 547 2.48 -7.54 -13.00
N LEU A 548 1.18 -7.76 -12.86
CA LEU A 548 0.40 -7.43 -11.67
C LEU A 548 0.48 -8.64 -10.72
N PHE A 549 1.10 -8.44 -9.56
CA PHE A 549 1.05 -9.40 -8.47
C PHE A 549 -0.19 -9.14 -7.60
N ILE A 550 -0.82 -10.22 -7.14
CA ILE A 550 -2.13 -10.18 -6.48
C ILE A 550 -2.11 -11.13 -5.30
N GLY A 551 -2.17 -10.59 -4.08
CA GLY A 551 -2.47 -11.32 -2.87
C GLY A 551 -3.97 -11.47 -2.66
N GLU A 552 -4.37 -12.55 -2.01
CA GLU A 552 -5.76 -12.82 -1.62
C GLU A 552 -5.93 -12.67 -0.10
N ASP A 553 -7.00 -12.00 0.31
CA ASP A 553 -7.61 -12.11 1.64
C ASP A 553 -9.03 -12.67 1.49
N SER A 554 -9.10 -13.97 1.28
CA SER A 554 -10.35 -14.66 0.95
C SER A 554 -10.91 -15.46 2.11
N ALA A 555 -12.14 -15.11 2.50
CA ALA A 555 -13.08 -15.99 3.18
C ALA A 555 -13.85 -16.93 2.21
N MET A 556 -13.28 -17.20 1.03
CA MET A 556 -13.84 -18.11 0.01
C MET A 556 -12.86 -19.18 -0.46
N HIS A 557 -11.56 -19.01 -0.23
CA HIS A 557 -10.53 -20.04 -0.39
C HIS A 557 -10.03 -20.53 0.97
N VAL A 558 -9.85 -21.84 1.11
CA VAL A 558 -9.29 -22.49 2.30
C VAL A 558 -7.82 -22.09 2.54
N ASN A 559 -7.07 -21.94 1.45
CA ASN A 559 -5.73 -21.38 1.45
C ASN A 559 -5.75 -20.17 0.51
N ASN A 560 -5.28 -19.02 0.97
CA ASN A 560 -5.06 -17.87 0.10
C ASN A 560 -3.80 -18.03 -0.75
N PHE A 561 -3.77 -17.30 -1.86
CA PHE A 561 -2.71 -17.39 -2.85
C PHE A 561 -2.08 -16.03 -3.18
N LEU A 562 -0.84 -16.09 -3.67
CA LEU A 562 -0.20 -15.02 -4.42
C LEU A 562 -0.21 -15.38 -5.90
N TRP A 563 -0.77 -14.52 -6.74
CA TRP A 563 -0.84 -14.68 -8.18
C TRP A 563 0.06 -13.69 -8.92
N ALA A 564 0.43 -14.04 -10.15
CA ALA A 564 1.01 -13.15 -11.14
C ALA A 564 0.15 -13.12 -12.39
N TYR A 565 -0.32 -11.93 -12.76
CA TYR A 565 -1.01 -11.65 -14.01
C TYR A 565 -0.11 -10.84 -14.94
N ASN A 566 0.36 -11.45 -16.02
CA ASN A 566 1.14 -10.75 -17.03
C ASN A 566 0.20 -9.99 -17.97
N VAL A 567 0.26 -8.65 -17.94
CA VAL A 567 -0.72 -7.80 -18.66
C VAL A 567 -0.55 -7.82 -20.18
N ASP A 568 0.64 -8.17 -20.68
CA ASP A 568 0.90 -8.24 -22.12
C ASP A 568 0.34 -9.54 -22.73
N THR A 569 0.33 -10.64 -21.97
CA THR A 569 -0.12 -11.97 -22.43
C THR A 569 -1.49 -12.37 -21.91
N GLY A 570 -1.98 -11.73 -20.84
CA GLY A 570 -3.19 -12.10 -20.13
C GLY A 570 -3.08 -13.39 -19.30
N LYS A 571 -1.87 -13.94 -19.12
CA LYS A 571 -1.65 -15.18 -18.35
C LYS A 571 -1.70 -14.88 -16.85
N LEU A 572 -2.62 -15.54 -16.14
CA LEU A 572 -2.69 -15.60 -14.68
C LEU A 572 -1.96 -16.88 -14.20
N SER A 573 -1.16 -16.78 -13.14
CA SER A 573 -0.38 -17.90 -12.61
C SER A 573 -0.25 -17.83 -11.10
N ARG A 574 -0.63 -18.91 -10.40
CA ARG A 574 -0.45 -19.05 -8.95
C ARG A 574 1.03 -19.23 -8.62
N LEU A 575 1.60 -18.35 -7.81
CA LEU A 575 3.01 -18.40 -7.46
C LEU A 575 3.26 -19.09 -6.12
N LEU A 576 2.42 -18.81 -5.14
CA LEU A 576 2.59 -19.22 -3.76
C LEU A 576 1.22 -19.45 -3.12
N SER A 577 1.17 -20.34 -2.13
CA SER A 577 0.04 -20.53 -1.23
C SER A 577 0.51 -20.26 0.20
N VAL A 578 -0.26 -19.48 0.97
CA VAL A 578 -0.01 -19.26 2.40
C VAL A 578 -0.68 -20.37 3.22
N PRO A 579 -0.34 -20.54 4.51
CA PRO A 579 -1.02 -21.52 5.37
C PRO A 579 -2.54 -21.36 5.36
N ALA A 580 -3.27 -22.44 5.60
CA ALA A 580 -4.73 -22.40 5.57
C ALA A 580 -5.28 -21.46 6.65
N GLY A 581 -6.31 -20.69 6.31
CA GLY A 581 -6.86 -19.63 7.14
C GLY A 581 -5.92 -18.44 7.40
N ALA A 582 -4.82 -18.29 6.65
CA ALA A 582 -4.06 -17.03 6.54
C ALA A 582 -4.44 -16.30 5.25
N GLU A 583 -4.20 -15.01 5.19
CA GLU A 583 -4.20 -14.22 3.94
C GLU A 583 -2.78 -14.02 3.38
N SER A 584 -2.70 -13.64 2.10
CA SER A 584 -1.44 -13.32 1.41
C SER A 584 -1.27 -11.81 1.27
N THR A 585 -0.50 -11.19 2.17
CA THR A 585 -0.39 -9.72 2.27
C THR A 585 1.07 -9.22 2.23
N GLY A 586 1.31 -7.95 2.55
CA GLY A 586 2.63 -7.31 2.64
C GLY A 586 3.32 -7.21 1.29
N LEU A 587 2.53 -7.07 0.22
CA LEU A 587 3.00 -7.19 -1.15
C LEU A 587 3.77 -5.95 -1.60
N HIS A 588 4.99 -6.16 -2.10
CA HIS A 588 5.77 -5.13 -2.81
C HIS A 588 6.53 -5.75 -3.97
N ALA A 589 6.25 -5.27 -5.19
CA ALA A 589 6.94 -5.71 -6.40
C ALA A 589 8.18 -4.83 -6.63
N VAL A 590 9.36 -5.38 -6.39
CA VAL A 590 10.65 -4.67 -6.50
C VAL A 590 11.31 -5.05 -7.81
N ASP A 591 11.21 -4.16 -8.78
CA ASP A 591 11.82 -4.35 -10.11
C ASP A 591 13.33 -4.57 -10.02
N GLU A 592 14.03 -3.75 -9.24
CA GLU A 592 15.48 -3.86 -9.05
C GLU A 592 15.97 -3.17 -7.78
N ILE A 593 16.76 -3.89 -6.96
CA ILE A 593 17.66 -3.32 -5.94
C ILE A 593 19.04 -3.98 -6.09
N HIS A 594 20.04 -3.17 -6.42
CA HIS A 594 21.42 -3.60 -6.71
C HIS A 594 21.48 -4.76 -7.73
N GLY A 595 20.67 -4.68 -8.79
CA GLY A 595 20.62 -5.68 -9.87
C GLY A 595 19.70 -6.89 -9.63
N TRP A 596 19.02 -6.97 -8.48
CA TRP A 596 18.17 -8.11 -8.09
C TRP A 596 16.69 -7.73 -7.97
N THR A 597 15.80 -8.65 -8.33
CA THR A 597 14.33 -8.49 -8.27
C THR A 597 13.73 -9.27 -7.10
N TYR A 598 12.73 -8.68 -6.44
CA TYR A 598 12.06 -9.26 -5.28
C TYR A 598 10.54 -9.08 -5.37
N VAL A 599 9.80 -10.02 -4.78
CA VAL A 599 8.39 -9.83 -4.45
C VAL A 599 8.25 -10.01 -2.95
N MET A 600 8.08 -8.92 -2.19
CA MET A 600 7.79 -9.02 -0.77
C MET A 600 6.45 -9.73 -0.59
N SER A 601 6.36 -10.63 0.38
CA SER A 601 5.18 -11.47 0.58
C SER A 601 5.14 -11.91 2.04
N ASN A 602 4.31 -11.26 2.82
CA ASN A 602 3.99 -11.69 4.17
C ASN A 602 2.76 -12.61 4.11
N PHE A 603 2.44 -13.21 5.23
CA PHE A 603 1.08 -13.70 5.47
C PHE A 603 0.70 -13.32 6.89
N GLN A 604 -0.60 -13.16 7.15
CA GLN A 604 -1.10 -12.90 8.50
C GLN A 604 -2.06 -13.97 9.01
N HIS A 605 -2.28 -13.94 10.33
CA HIS A 605 -3.28 -14.68 11.11
C HIS A 605 -3.46 -16.18 10.77
N PRO A 606 -2.38 -16.97 10.62
CA PRO A 606 -2.48 -18.36 10.17
C PRO A 606 -3.42 -19.21 11.06
N GLY A 607 -4.32 -19.93 10.40
CA GLY A 607 -5.34 -20.73 11.06
C GLY A 607 -6.45 -19.89 11.69
N ASP A 608 -6.84 -18.80 11.04
CA ASP A 608 -8.10 -18.12 11.33
C ASP A 608 -9.29 -18.93 10.78
N TRP A 609 -9.67 -19.93 11.58
CA TRP A 609 -10.59 -20.97 11.13
C TRP A 609 -12.05 -20.51 11.13
N GLU A 610 -12.54 -20.14 9.95
CA GLU A 610 -13.96 -19.84 9.72
C GLU A 610 -14.82 -21.07 9.44
N SER A 611 -16.08 -21.02 9.90
CA SER A 611 -17.14 -21.99 9.59
C SER A 611 -18.16 -21.37 8.63
N PRO A 612 -18.56 -22.05 7.54
CA PRO A 612 -18.29 -23.46 7.24
C PRO A 612 -17.05 -23.70 6.35
N LEU A 613 -16.33 -22.65 5.92
CA LEU A 613 -15.23 -22.72 4.95
C LEU A 613 -14.19 -23.80 5.30
N HIS A 614 -13.74 -23.83 6.56
CA HIS A 614 -12.64 -24.69 6.99
C HIS A 614 -13.07 -25.99 7.65
N ASP A 615 -14.36 -26.27 7.79
CA ASP A 615 -14.88 -27.40 8.57
C ASP A 615 -14.33 -28.76 8.11
N LYS A 616 -14.09 -28.90 6.80
CA LYS A 616 -13.60 -30.15 6.20
C LYS A 616 -12.10 -30.40 6.42
N VAL A 617 -11.32 -29.36 6.71
CA VAL A 617 -9.84 -29.43 6.76
C VAL A 617 -9.28 -29.15 8.15
N LYS A 618 -9.99 -28.37 8.98
CA LYS A 618 -9.51 -27.84 10.27
C LYS A 618 -8.96 -28.94 11.19
N ALA A 619 -9.66 -30.06 11.31
CA ALA A 619 -9.24 -31.15 12.19
C ALA A 619 -7.85 -31.72 11.82
N GLN A 620 -7.49 -31.71 10.54
CA GLN A 620 -6.21 -32.21 10.04
C GLN A 620 -5.13 -31.12 10.02
N LEU A 621 -5.51 -29.87 9.74
CA LEU A 621 -4.56 -28.76 9.56
C LEU A 621 -4.22 -28.00 10.84
N ASP A 622 -5.15 -27.83 11.79
CA ASP A 622 -4.94 -27.03 13.00
C ASP A 622 -3.72 -27.49 13.83
N PRO A 623 -3.48 -28.79 14.07
CA PRO A 623 -2.28 -29.23 14.78
C PRO A 623 -0.97 -28.85 14.06
N LEU A 624 -0.97 -28.86 12.72
CA LEU A 624 0.20 -28.52 11.92
C LEU A 624 0.46 -27.01 11.93
N VAL A 625 -0.59 -26.20 11.76
CA VAL A 625 -0.48 -24.74 11.80
C VAL A 625 0.03 -24.28 13.18
N ARG A 626 -0.51 -24.84 14.28
CA ARG A 626 -0.05 -24.53 15.64
C ARG A 626 1.42 -24.86 15.85
N ALA A 627 1.88 -26.01 15.33
CA ALA A 627 3.26 -26.43 15.42
C ALA A 627 4.22 -25.50 14.65
N ASN A 628 3.78 -24.97 13.51
CA ASN A 628 4.60 -24.14 12.64
C ASN A 628 4.65 -22.66 13.09
N TYR A 629 3.61 -22.17 13.76
CA TYR A 629 3.35 -20.73 13.90
C TYR A 629 3.06 -20.27 15.32
N LYS A 630 3.84 -20.76 16.29
CA LYS A 630 3.77 -20.39 17.71
C LYS A 630 2.33 -20.49 18.25
N ASP A 631 1.66 -21.61 18.01
CA ASP A 631 0.26 -21.81 18.40
C ASP A 631 -0.73 -20.79 17.78
N ARG A 632 -0.46 -20.38 16.53
CA ARG A 632 -1.16 -19.34 15.75
C ARG A 632 -0.91 -17.90 16.19
N TYR A 633 -0.02 -17.65 17.16
CA TYR A 633 0.37 -16.29 17.55
C TYR A 633 1.46 -15.68 16.67
N GLY A 634 2.13 -16.46 15.83
CA GLY A 634 3.21 -15.99 14.97
C GLY A 634 2.85 -16.04 13.50
N ALA A 635 3.37 -15.11 12.71
CA ALA A 635 3.26 -15.10 11.25
C ALA A 635 4.60 -14.69 10.62
N ALA A 636 4.78 -14.95 9.33
CA ALA A 636 6.07 -14.73 8.68
C ALA A 636 6.13 -13.40 7.91
N VAL A 637 7.23 -12.69 8.10
CA VAL A 637 7.62 -11.56 7.24
C VAL A 637 8.71 -12.05 6.30
N GLY A 638 8.54 -11.87 5.00
CA GLY A 638 9.48 -12.44 4.03
C GLY A 638 9.26 -11.99 2.59
N TYR A 639 9.90 -12.73 1.68
CA TYR A 639 9.89 -12.41 0.26
C TYR A 639 10.03 -13.66 -0.60
N LEU A 640 9.55 -13.55 -1.84
CA LEU A 640 9.68 -14.52 -2.92
C LEU A 640 10.82 -14.08 -3.86
N THR A 641 11.71 -15.02 -4.20
CA THR A 641 12.79 -14.79 -5.18
C THR A 641 13.17 -16.10 -5.88
N GLY A 642 14.12 -16.05 -6.81
CA GLY A 642 14.70 -17.23 -7.44
C GLY A 642 15.67 -17.98 -6.50
N ASP A 643 15.72 -19.31 -6.62
CA ASP A 643 16.61 -20.19 -5.84
C ASP A 643 17.38 -21.14 -6.77
N PRO A 644 18.71 -21.36 -6.59
CA PRO A 644 19.61 -20.92 -5.51
C PRO A 644 20.08 -19.45 -5.59
N VAL A 645 19.70 -18.73 -6.64
CA VAL A 645 20.12 -17.35 -6.92
C VAL A 645 18.91 -16.54 -7.36
N GLY A 646 18.80 -15.33 -6.84
CA GLY A 646 17.72 -14.40 -7.12
C GLY A 646 17.64 -13.98 -8.59
N LEU A 647 16.51 -13.36 -8.93
CA LEU A 647 16.26 -12.96 -10.31
C LEU A 647 17.03 -11.67 -10.67
N ARG A 648 17.64 -11.64 -11.86
CA ARG A 648 18.28 -10.45 -12.43
C ARG A 648 17.68 -10.10 -13.78
N LEU A 649 17.37 -8.82 -13.98
CA LEU A 649 16.77 -8.31 -15.22
C LEU A 649 17.77 -7.61 -16.15
N ASP A 650 18.93 -7.21 -15.63
CA ASP A 650 20.02 -6.58 -16.38
C ASP A 650 21.36 -7.30 -16.19
N ASP A 651 22.25 -7.15 -17.18
CA ASP A 651 23.68 -7.44 -17.01
C ASP A 651 24.31 -6.41 -16.05
N VAL A 652 25.30 -6.84 -15.28
CA VAL A 652 26.15 -5.97 -14.42
C VAL A 652 27.39 -5.61 -15.21
#